data_AF-A0A8H7KGQ3-F1
#
_entry.id   AF-A0A8H7KGQ3-F1
#
_cell.length_a   1.000
_cell.length_b   1.000
_cell.length_c   1.000
_cell.angle_alpha   90.00
_cell.angle_beta   90.00
_cell.angle_gamma   90.00
#
_symmetry.space_group_name_H-M   'P 1'
#
loop_
_entity.id
_entity.type
_entity.pdbx_description
1 polymer ?
#
loop_
_entity_poly.entity_id
_entity_poly.type
_entity_poly.pdbx_seq_one_letter_code
_entity_poly.pdbx_strand_id
1 'polypeptide(L)'
;MPIPMLQNSQLIYPAQPFAAIRQPGDLVNENCDSVHPLQGQVSNQQGQTYYGNDMFKNSQHFTVSNSTFIDNSITNDNLMKEFLQHTIIGAEYDSSARHPPPRCHPGTRLAIIERCKNFVVQCDGKEKTRWVVGPAGVGKSAIMQMVAEEIPADASVFLSVNGRQDGTKTFTTIAYQLAAKFEPYRQLIRNETSRDPSLLQKSLPVQFQKFIIDPFIRKPLFDSSHRFLIIIDGLDECDNPLTQVELLELISEFCIKYPASPIVWLIASRPEPHITSFFEDDSVTPSYTKEEIEIDSDEACEDVQRYLRNKLNKIKIKYPALKHKREWPSEFEFTRIATAAGGLFAYAATVVRYIGDPHYRNPAAQLRHVLEAIRAGPDDDESGRDHPMAQLDALYQRILSNIPADVMVDTRKLLLIYSDYGWPRENFRWQCNRLGLSEDTAYGAVCHLHAVLKVPTPDEADKEDLEYFHKSFADFTLNFKRSGFSRNVMDDFDQLQARTSFRIVKEVPDDMESTSSGEGIRCSDFGYLRDGPGFCDNVSLSWPGDERYQTTDDEKVKLKLYRDTMSDMCHQFGPSSKFYRSMGAFYILTTRFTSLATGFPFDQIRNSAFEQFRPRLTDLGKLMQVPLQTLDYAAICGRIDFRFMSPIGVDTDPWNPSCNHAKNEKEDVEGSQERRGWTTDFERSLSDSGGDAAHTDIPRFSIKAGKDSHWKATSGAGDYECLSCLQRLACHFIDNPDQLATVFVDSTEMCYVELSFVDPDDGVSEWRYRFFHSGPPSCFLVDA
;
A
#
# COMPACT_ATOMS: atom_id res chain seq x y z
N MET A 1 -32.07 33.11 -44.82
CA MET A 1 -31.06 34.12 -45.21
C MET A 1 -29.82 33.89 -44.37
N PRO A 2 -28.62 33.85 -44.98
CA PRO A 2 -27.46 33.15 -44.42
C PRO A 2 -26.49 34.09 -43.70
N ILE A 3 -25.78 33.58 -42.68
CA ILE A 3 -24.58 34.20 -42.13
C ILE A 3 -23.50 33.11 -42.03
N PRO A 4 -22.23 33.39 -42.39
CA PRO A 4 -21.24 32.41 -42.82
C PRO A 4 -20.20 32.02 -41.75
N MET A 5 -19.44 30.97 -42.09
CA MET A 5 -18.25 30.47 -41.40
C MET A 5 -17.12 31.51 -41.25
N LEU A 6 -16.40 31.45 -40.12
CA LEU A 6 -14.98 31.82 -39.91
C LEU A 6 -14.49 30.99 -38.70
N GLN A 7 -13.69 29.94 -38.90
CA GLN A 7 -12.22 29.86 -38.93
C GLN A 7 -11.53 29.88 -37.55
N ASN A 8 -10.73 28.82 -37.34
CA ASN A 8 -9.80 28.55 -36.26
C ASN A 8 -8.83 29.71 -35.99
N SER A 9 -8.61 30.03 -34.72
CA SER A 9 -7.47 30.82 -34.25
C SER A 9 -6.60 29.96 -33.32
N GLN A 10 -5.48 29.48 -33.87
CA GLN A 10 -4.28 29.12 -33.12
C GLN A 10 -3.60 30.43 -32.67
N LEU A 11 -3.23 30.53 -31.40
CA LEU A 11 -2.37 31.61 -30.90
C LEU A 11 -0.99 31.06 -30.58
N ILE A 12 -0.05 31.44 -31.44
CA ILE A 12 1.40 31.29 -31.37
C ILE A 12 1.93 32.42 -30.47
N TYR A 13 2.77 32.10 -29.47
CA TYR A 13 3.54 33.11 -28.73
C TYR A 13 4.91 33.33 -29.41
N PRO A 14 5.39 34.59 -29.51
CA PRO A 14 6.55 34.95 -30.31
C PRO A 14 7.87 34.77 -29.55
N ALA A 15 8.88 34.28 -30.28
CA ALA A 15 10.28 34.31 -29.89
C ALA A 15 10.99 35.57 -30.43
N GLN A 16 12.14 35.87 -29.82
CA GLN A 16 13.31 36.66 -30.29
C GLN A 16 13.52 38.08 -29.69
N PRO A 17 14.75 38.69 -29.74
CA PRO A 17 16.10 38.13 -30.03
C PRO A 17 17.33 38.77 -29.26
N PHE A 18 18.54 38.28 -29.63
CA PHE A 18 19.89 38.92 -29.64
C PHE A 18 20.72 38.92 -28.33
N ALA A 19 22.04 38.72 -28.31
CA ALA A 19 23.07 38.53 -29.34
C ALA A 19 24.32 37.85 -28.74
N ALA A 20 25.03 37.07 -29.55
CA ALA A 20 26.43 36.71 -29.31
C ALA A 20 27.35 37.80 -29.88
N ILE A 21 28.56 37.96 -29.32
CA ILE A 21 29.86 38.15 -30.03
C ILE A 21 31.00 38.47 -29.03
N ARG A 22 32.13 37.77 -29.25
CA ARG A 22 33.56 38.05 -28.93
C ARG A 22 34.22 37.58 -27.61
N GLN A 23 35.12 36.60 -27.79
CA GLN A 23 36.44 36.50 -27.13
C GLN A 23 37.44 37.49 -27.80
N PRO A 24 38.54 37.87 -27.12
CA PRO A 24 39.84 37.15 -27.14
C PRO A 24 40.41 37.03 -25.70
N GLY A 25 41.40 36.21 -25.30
CA GLY A 25 42.54 35.59 -25.96
C GLY A 25 43.77 35.84 -25.05
N ASP A 26 44.43 34.75 -24.63
CA ASP A 26 45.87 34.61 -24.36
C ASP A 26 46.56 35.04 -23.03
N LEU A 27 47.25 34.02 -22.45
CA LEU A 27 48.59 33.96 -21.83
C LEU A 27 48.80 33.98 -20.28
N VAL A 28 49.09 32.76 -19.76
CA VAL A 28 50.34 32.28 -19.11
C VAL A 28 50.81 32.80 -17.72
N ASN A 29 51.13 31.80 -16.85
CA ASN A 29 51.98 31.76 -15.64
C ASN A 29 51.57 32.65 -14.43
N GLU A 30 51.77 32.28 -13.16
CA GLU A 30 52.75 31.40 -12.51
C GLU A 30 52.27 31.06 -11.07
N ASN A 31 52.69 29.92 -10.53
CA ASN A 31 52.59 29.60 -9.11
C ASN A 31 53.48 30.52 -8.26
N CYS A 32 53.01 30.97 -7.09
CA CYS A 32 53.82 31.04 -5.87
C CYS A 32 52.98 31.32 -4.60
N ASP A 33 53.05 30.39 -3.66
CA ASP A 33 53.26 30.57 -2.21
C ASP A 33 52.41 31.55 -1.39
N SER A 34 51.53 30.94 -0.59
CA SER A 34 51.29 31.17 0.85
C SER A 34 51.95 32.39 1.53
N VAL A 35 51.13 33.33 2.04
CA VAL A 35 51.28 33.97 3.38
C VAL A 35 49.90 34.44 3.88
N HIS A 36 49.48 33.98 5.07
CA HIS A 36 48.31 34.48 5.82
C HIS A 36 48.44 35.99 6.14
N PRO A 37 47.30 36.70 6.31
CA PRO A 37 47.13 37.35 7.62
C PRO A 37 45.71 37.26 8.19
N LEU A 38 45.65 36.70 9.39
CA LEU A 38 44.86 37.10 10.57
C LEU A 38 43.34 37.29 10.40
N GLN A 39 42.62 36.22 10.72
CA GLN A 39 41.19 36.26 11.09
C GLN A 39 41.00 37.06 12.38
N GLY A 40 40.16 38.10 12.33
CA GLY A 40 39.65 38.76 13.53
C GLY A 40 38.58 37.90 14.19
N GLN A 41 38.84 37.43 15.40
CA GLN A 41 37.86 36.75 16.25
C GLN A 41 37.00 37.80 16.98
N VAL A 42 35.68 37.69 16.86
CA VAL A 42 34.74 38.34 17.78
C VAL A 42 34.08 37.25 18.61
N SER A 43 34.44 37.20 19.90
CA SER A 43 33.85 36.30 20.89
C SER A 43 32.64 36.97 21.55
N ASN A 44 31.48 36.33 21.50
CA ASN A 44 30.37 36.62 22.41
C ASN A 44 30.20 35.47 23.41
N GLN A 45 29.80 35.80 24.64
CA GLN A 45 29.56 34.88 25.75
C GLN A 45 28.31 34.02 25.52
N GLN A 46 28.42 33.05 24.60
CA GLN A 46 27.67 31.79 24.48
C GLN A 46 28.07 31.26 23.09
N GLY A 47 29.03 30.32 23.08
CA GLY A 47 29.81 29.97 21.90
C GLY A 47 29.02 29.39 20.73
N GLN A 48 28.69 30.24 19.75
CA GLN A 48 28.46 29.84 18.37
C GLN A 48 29.15 30.84 17.42
N THR A 49 30.01 30.32 16.55
CA THR A 49 30.72 31.09 15.51
C THR A 49 29.97 30.93 14.19
N TYR A 50 29.41 32.02 13.66
CA TYR A 50 28.76 32.03 12.34
C TYR A 50 29.72 32.55 11.27
N TYR A 51 29.88 31.80 10.17
CA TYR A 51 30.56 32.24 8.96
C TYR A 51 29.50 32.55 7.89
N GLY A 52 29.14 33.83 7.73
CA GLY A 52 28.20 34.30 6.70
C GLY A 52 28.81 35.45 5.88
N ASN A 53 28.58 35.45 4.56
CA ASN A 53 29.09 36.45 3.63
C ASN A 53 28.49 37.85 3.87
N ASP A 54 29.35 38.79 4.29
CA ASP A 54 29.47 40.20 3.87
C ASP A 54 28.24 41.15 3.89
N MET A 55 27.33 41.10 4.88
CA MET A 55 26.29 42.14 5.05
C MET A 55 26.69 43.37 5.90
N PHE A 56 27.73 43.27 6.75
CA PHE A 56 28.09 44.32 7.74
C PHE A 56 29.60 44.58 7.82
N LYS A 57 30.29 44.57 6.69
CA LYS A 57 31.74 44.78 6.68
C LYS A 57 32.08 46.22 7.08
N ASN A 58 32.91 46.38 8.11
CA ASN A 58 33.40 47.66 8.66
C ASN A 58 32.36 48.58 9.33
N SER A 59 31.15 48.12 9.64
CA SER A 59 30.21 48.92 10.45
C SER A 59 30.58 48.90 11.94
N GLN A 60 30.56 50.06 12.60
CA GLN A 60 30.74 50.22 14.04
C GLN A 60 29.54 50.96 14.64
N HIS A 61 29.18 50.66 15.90
CA HIS A 61 28.11 51.30 16.67
C HIS A 61 26.68 51.17 16.12
N PHE A 62 26.24 49.97 15.73
CA PHE A 62 24.81 49.71 15.52
C PHE A 62 24.24 48.76 16.57
N THR A 63 22.98 48.97 16.93
CA THR A 63 22.22 48.11 17.82
C THR A 63 20.99 47.65 17.08
N VAL A 64 20.82 46.34 16.89
CA VAL A 64 19.58 45.75 16.40
C VAL A 64 18.81 45.17 17.57
N SER A 65 17.59 45.66 17.75
CA SER A 65 16.64 45.20 18.75
C SER A 65 15.43 44.60 18.02
N ASN A 66 14.96 43.42 18.43
CA ASN A 66 13.77 42.74 17.89
C ASN A 66 13.79 42.51 16.35
N SER A 67 14.91 42.08 15.78
CA SER A 67 14.96 41.72 14.34
C SER A 67 14.94 40.22 14.13
N THR A 68 14.20 39.78 13.11
CA THR A 68 14.21 38.42 12.58
C THR A 68 15.15 38.37 11.39
N PHE A 69 16.29 37.69 11.51
CA PHE A 69 17.20 37.46 10.38
C PHE A 69 16.74 36.21 9.62
N ILE A 70 16.49 36.35 8.32
CA ILE A 70 16.14 35.24 7.42
C ILE A 70 17.35 34.98 6.53
N ASP A 71 17.98 33.82 6.68
CA ASP A 71 19.03 33.36 5.78
C ASP A 71 18.38 32.81 4.49
N ASN A 72 18.71 33.44 3.36
CA ASN A 72 18.29 33.02 2.02
C ASN A 72 19.38 32.21 1.30
N SER A 73 20.35 31.64 2.03
CA SER A 73 21.29 30.69 1.44
C SER A 73 20.51 29.56 0.78
N ILE A 74 20.56 29.48 -0.56
CA ILE A 74 19.98 28.39 -1.33
C ILE A 74 20.89 27.19 -1.10
N THR A 75 20.72 26.51 0.03
CA THR A 75 21.08 25.11 0.12
C THR A 75 20.15 24.36 -0.84
N ASN A 76 20.67 23.39 -1.59
CA ASN A 76 19.86 22.43 -2.33
C ASN A 76 19.05 21.61 -1.30
N ASP A 77 17.99 22.21 -0.77
CA ASP A 77 17.17 21.65 0.27
C ASP A 77 16.20 20.66 -0.35
N ASN A 78 16.54 19.37 -0.27
CA ASN A 78 15.68 18.29 -0.71
C ASN A 78 14.56 17.98 0.30
N LEU A 79 14.46 18.70 1.44
CA LEU A 79 13.47 18.41 2.48
C LEU A 79 12.06 18.26 1.92
N MET A 80 11.57 19.23 1.12
CA MET A 80 10.19 19.14 0.61
C MET A 80 10.00 17.95 -0.34
N LYS A 81 11.04 17.50 -1.05
CA LYS A 81 10.99 16.30 -1.89
C LYS A 81 10.97 15.03 -1.05
N GLU A 82 11.80 14.97 0.00
CA GLU A 82 11.80 13.85 0.96
C GLU A 82 10.47 13.77 1.70
N PHE A 83 9.95 14.92 2.14
CA PHE A 83 8.66 15.04 2.81
C PHE A 83 7.53 14.50 1.93
N LEU A 84 7.52 14.84 0.63
CA LEU A 84 6.57 14.34 -0.35
C LEU A 84 6.59 12.81 -0.49
N GLN A 85 7.74 12.15 -0.32
CA GLN A 85 7.84 10.68 -0.39
C GLN A 85 7.12 9.98 0.77
N HIS A 86 6.89 10.70 1.87
CA HIS A 86 6.20 10.21 3.06
C HIS A 86 4.71 10.61 3.11
N THR A 87 4.17 11.25 2.06
CA THR A 87 2.75 11.60 1.99
C THR A 87 1.92 10.56 1.23
N ILE A 88 0.61 10.70 1.30
CA ILE A 88 -0.34 10.02 0.43
C ILE A 88 -0.37 10.78 -0.91
N ILE A 89 0.34 10.26 -1.91
CA ILE A 89 0.53 10.94 -3.20
C ILE A 89 -0.82 11.17 -3.90
N GLY A 90 -1.08 12.43 -4.22
CA GLY A 90 -2.26 12.86 -4.96
C GLY A 90 -3.54 12.97 -4.13
N ALA A 91 -3.44 12.88 -2.80
CA ALA A 91 -4.58 13.05 -1.90
C ALA A 91 -5.15 14.48 -1.88
N GLU A 92 -4.45 15.44 -2.46
CA GLU A 92 -4.88 16.84 -2.54
C GLU A 92 -6.12 17.03 -3.41
N TYR A 93 -6.91 18.05 -3.10
CA TYR A 93 -8.16 18.29 -3.81
C TYR A 93 -7.97 18.68 -5.29
N ASP A 94 -6.81 19.26 -5.60
CA ASP A 94 -6.38 19.77 -6.91
C ASP A 94 -5.35 18.87 -7.61
N SER A 95 -5.14 17.65 -7.11
CA SER A 95 -4.22 16.68 -7.70
C SER A 95 -4.63 16.26 -9.12
N SER A 96 -3.64 16.15 -10.01
CA SER A 96 -3.83 15.61 -11.36
C SER A 96 -4.32 14.17 -11.36
N ALA A 97 -3.97 13.38 -10.33
CA ALA A 97 -4.44 12.01 -10.17
C ALA A 97 -5.94 11.93 -9.83
N ARG A 98 -6.59 13.07 -9.58
CA ARG A 98 -8.03 13.18 -9.41
C ARG A 98 -8.70 13.89 -10.59
N HIS A 99 -8.00 14.18 -11.69
CA HIS A 99 -8.59 14.92 -12.80
C HIS A 99 -9.30 14.00 -13.82
N PRO A 100 -10.54 14.31 -14.25
CA PRO A 100 -11.42 15.34 -13.69
C PRO A 100 -12.00 14.90 -12.33
N PRO A 101 -12.13 15.81 -11.35
CA PRO A 101 -12.53 15.41 -10.01
C PRO A 101 -14.02 15.01 -9.96
N PRO A 102 -14.43 14.24 -8.95
CA PRO A 102 -15.84 14.00 -8.69
C PRO A 102 -16.57 15.33 -8.49
N ARG A 103 -17.62 15.59 -9.28
CA ARG A 103 -18.43 16.82 -9.16
C ARG A 103 -19.91 16.50 -9.05
N CYS A 104 -20.60 17.31 -8.26
CA CYS A 104 -22.06 17.30 -8.23
C CYS A 104 -22.60 17.73 -9.60
N HIS A 105 -23.76 17.19 -9.98
CA HIS A 105 -24.43 17.66 -11.18
C HIS A 105 -24.89 19.11 -10.98
N PRO A 106 -24.74 20.02 -11.98
CA PRO A 106 -25.24 21.38 -11.83
C PRO A 106 -26.66 21.46 -11.29
N GLY A 107 -26.80 22.27 -10.22
CA GLY A 107 -28.07 22.46 -9.53
C GLY A 107 -28.44 21.32 -8.58
N THR A 108 -27.52 20.46 -8.16
CA THR A 108 -27.77 19.40 -7.14
C THR A 108 -26.85 19.57 -5.94
N ARG A 109 -27.25 19.02 -4.78
CA ARG A 109 -26.54 19.03 -3.49
C ARG A 109 -26.23 20.42 -2.95
N LEU A 110 -26.93 21.44 -3.46
CA LEU A 110 -26.64 22.84 -3.14
C LEU A 110 -26.85 23.14 -1.65
N ALA A 111 -27.90 22.58 -1.02
CA ALA A 111 -28.17 22.88 0.38
C ALA A 111 -27.12 22.25 1.30
N ILE A 112 -26.71 21.00 1.05
CA ILE A 112 -25.63 20.34 1.83
C ILE A 112 -24.30 21.09 1.66
N ILE A 113 -23.93 21.45 0.42
CA ILE A 113 -22.70 22.22 0.15
C ILE A 113 -22.73 23.54 0.94
N GLU A 114 -23.85 24.26 0.89
CA GLU A 114 -24.01 25.53 1.58
C GLU A 114 -24.00 25.37 3.11
N ARG A 115 -24.60 24.31 3.66
CA ARG A 115 -24.50 23.97 5.08
C ARG A 115 -23.04 23.75 5.47
N CYS A 116 -22.27 22.99 4.69
CA CYS A 116 -20.85 22.74 4.96
C CYS A 116 -20.03 24.05 4.93
N LYS A 117 -20.26 24.91 3.94
CA LYS A 117 -19.61 26.21 3.84
C LYS A 117 -19.94 27.11 5.02
N ASN A 118 -21.22 27.20 5.39
CA ASN A 118 -21.67 27.97 6.54
C ASN A 118 -21.05 27.47 7.84
N PHE A 119 -20.90 26.15 8.00
CA PHE A 119 -20.18 25.57 9.14
C PHE A 119 -18.75 26.09 9.21
N VAL A 120 -17.99 26.06 8.11
CA VAL A 120 -16.60 26.56 8.08
C VAL A 120 -16.51 28.04 8.45
N VAL A 121 -17.44 28.87 7.94
CA VAL A 121 -17.45 30.33 8.15
C VAL A 121 -17.96 30.73 9.54
N GLN A 122 -18.85 29.95 10.15
CA GLN A 122 -19.48 30.28 11.43
C GLN A 122 -18.87 29.54 12.62
N CYS A 123 -18.11 28.46 12.40
CA CYS A 123 -17.45 27.68 13.44
C CYS A 123 -16.74 28.54 14.50
N ASP A 124 -17.26 28.53 15.71
CA ASP A 124 -16.67 29.11 16.91
C ASP A 124 -16.71 28.09 18.06
N GLY A 125 -15.84 28.24 19.05
CA GLY A 125 -15.81 27.31 20.18
C GLY A 125 -15.32 25.90 19.83
N LYS A 126 -15.93 24.88 20.45
CA LYS A 126 -15.46 23.47 20.40
C LYS A 126 -15.97 22.69 19.19
N GLU A 127 -17.11 23.07 18.62
CA GLU A 127 -17.75 22.43 17.48
C GLU A 127 -16.97 22.74 16.18
N LYS A 128 -15.82 22.08 16.01
CA LYS A 128 -14.86 22.33 14.93
C LYS A 128 -14.80 21.22 13.89
N THR A 129 -15.48 20.12 14.13
CA THR A 129 -15.56 19.01 13.18
C THR A 129 -16.97 18.90 12.62
N ARG A 130 -17.11 18.85 11.30
CA ARG A 130 -18.37 18.41 10.69
C ARG A 130 -18.16 17.05 10.04
N TRP A 131 -18.93 16.08 10.50
CA TRP A 131 -18.93 14.73 9.98
C TRP A 131 -20.05 14.55 8.94
N VAL A 132 -19.66 14.47 7.67
CA VAL A 132 -20.55 14.21 6.54
C VAL A 132 -20.67 12.71 6.34
N VAL A 133 -21.78 12.13 6.78
CA VAL A 133 -21.98 10.68 6.83
C VAL A 133 -23.02 10.22 5.83
N GLY A 134 -22.78 9.07 5.22
CA GLY A 134 -23.77 8.42 4.37
C GLY A 134 -23.20 7.19 3.67
N PRO A 135 -24.06 6.35 3.07
CA PRO A 135 -23.62 5.14 2.39
C PRO A 135 -22.80 5.43 1.13
N ALA A 136 -22.24 4.37 0.53
CA ALA A 136 -21.53 4.46 -0.73
C ALA A 136 -22.48 4.94 -1.85
N GLY A 137 -22.07 5.92 -2.67
CA GLY A 137 -22.81 6.27 -3.88
C GLY A 137 -23.76 7.45 -3.77
N VAL A 138 -23.87 8.07 -2.59
CA VAL A 138 -24.71 9.25 -2.36
C VAL A 138 -24.06 10.56 -2.81
N GLY A 139 -22.74 10.56 -3.06
CA GLY A 139 -22.00 11.70 -3.61
C GLY A 139 -21.17 12.50 -2.59
N LYS A 140 -20.79 11.91 -1.44
CA LYS A 140 -19.95 12.56 -0.41
C LYS A 140 -18.69 13.21 -0.99
N SER A 141 -17.85 12.46 -1.70
CA SER A 141 -16.60 12.98 -2.27
C SER A 141 -16.81 14.12 -3.27
N ALA A 142 -17.94 14.14 -3.99
CA ALA A 142 -18.30 15.23 -4.88
C ALA A 142 -18.71 16.50 -4.12
N ILE A 143 -19.38 16.36 -2.98
CA ILE A 143 -19.71 17.46 -2.06
C ILE A 143 -18.40 18.01 -1.46
N MET A 144 -17.55 17.14 -0.93
CA MET A 144 -16.26 17.52 -0.35
C MET A 144 -15.37 18.24 -1.37
N GLN A 145 -15.34 17.76 -2.62
CA GLN A 145 -14.64 18.44 -3.72
C GLN A 145 -15.20 19.85 -3.98
N MET A 146 -16.51 20.00 -4.09
CA MET A 146 -17.14 21.30 -4.36
C MET A 146 -16.85 22.29 -3.22
N VAL A 147 -16.92 21.85 -1.96
CA VAL A 147 -16.58 22.68 -0.81
C VAL A 147 -15.10 23.08 -0.85
N ALA A 148 -14.19 22.14 -1.14
CA ALA A 148 -12.75 22.40 -1.23
C ALA A 148 -12.37 23.41 -2.33
N GLU A 149 -13.15 23.49 -3.41
CA GLU A 149 -12.91 24.44 -4.51
C GLU A 149 -13.56 25.81 -4.25
N GLU A 150 -14.75 25.85 -3.63
CA GLU A 150 -15.45 27.11 -3.31
C GLU A 150 -14.86 27.83 -2.10
N ILE A 151 -14.39 27.08 -1.10
CA ILE A 151 -13.57 27.55 0.01
C ILE A 151 -12.24 26.78 -0.10
N PRO A 152 -11.23 27.33 -0.80
CA PRO A 152 -9.95 26.66 -1.02
C PRO A 152 -9.40 26.05 0.26
N ALA A 153 -9.42 24.71 0.34
CA ALA A 153 -8.96 24.01 1.53
C ALA A 153 -7.45 24.26 1.73
N ASP A 154 -7.03 24.51 2.96
CA ASP A 154 -5.62 24.68 3.31
C ASP A 154 -4.87 23.35 3.25
N ALA A 155 -5.54 22.26 3.62
CA ALA A 155 -5.07 20.89 3.38
C ALA A 155 -6.25 19.95 3.13
N SER A 156 -6.00 18.89 2.37
CA SER A 156 -7.02 17.88 2.08
C SER A 156 -6.42 16.49 1.92
N VAL A 157 -7.14 15.47 2.37
CA VAL A 157 -6.75 14.08 2.25
C VAL A 157 -7.94 13.29 1.68
N PHE A 158 -7.92 13.07 0.37
CA PHE A 158 -8.91 12.24 -0.34
C PHE A 158 -8.37 10.82 -0.51
N LEU A 159 -8.87 9.91 0.33
CA LEU A 159 -8.48 8.50 0.41
C LEU A 159 -9.18 7.65 -0.68
N SER A 160 -10.33 8.12 -1.17
CA SER A 160 -11.26 7.40 -2.05
C SER A 160 -10.80 7.13 -3.50
N VAL A 161 -9.50 7.30 -3.81
CA VAL A 161 -8.96 7.20 -5.17
C VAL A 161 -7.62 6.46 -5.18
N ASN A 162 -7.49 5.44 -6.02
CA ASN A 162 -6.21 4.81 -6.44
C ASN A 162 -5.34 4.22 -5.30
N GLY A 163 -5.91 3.42 -4.39
CA GLY A 163 -5.10 2.67 -3.41
C GLY A 163 -4.50 3.52 -2.28
N ARG A 164 -5.07 4.70 -2.02
CA ARG A 164 -4.64 5.64 -0.97
C ARG A 164 -5.21 5.28 0.40
N GLN A 165 -4.91 4.08 0.87
CA GLN A 165 -5.54 3.52 2.07
C GLN A 165 -4.70 3.69 3.35
N ASP A 166 -3.44 4.10 3.23
CA ASP A 166 -2.52 4.23 4.38
C ASP A 166 -2.85 5.46 5.23
N GLY A 167 -3.74 5.27 6.22
CA GLY A 167 -4.18 6.33 7.13
C GLY A 167 -3.06 6.88 8.01
N THR A 168 -1.95 6.15 8.18
CA THR A 168 -0.83 6.55 9.05
C THR A 168 -0.09 7.78 8.52
N LYS A 169 -0.23 8.08 7.22
CA LYS A 169 0.38 9.24 6.55
C LYS A 169 -0.49 10.48 6.54
N THR A 170 -1.67 10.46 7.18
CA THR A 170 -2.65 11.57 7.14
C THR A 170 -2.05 12.89 7.61
N PHE A 171 -1.43 12.93 8.80
CA PHE A 171 -0.89 14.19 9.35
C PHE A 171 0.37 14.65 8.63
N THR A 172 1.24 13.74 8.17
CA THR A 172 2.34 14.09 7.26
C THR A 172 1.81 14.72 5.98
N THR A 173 0.77 14.15 5.35
CA THR A 173 0.17 14.70 4.12
C THR A 173 -0.42 16.10 4.33
N ILE A 174 -1.06 16.34 5.48
CA ILE A 174 -1.57 17.66 5.87
C ILE A 174 -0.41 18.64 6.08
N ALA A 175 0.62 18.25 6.84
CA ALA A 175 1.78 19.08 7.13
C ALA A 175 2.53 19.50 5.85
N TYR A 176 2.67 18.58 4.90
CA TYR A 176 3.27 18.86 3.59
C TYR A 176 2.52 19.97 2.86
N GLN A 177 1.19 19.85 2.75
CA GLN A 177 0.35 20.83 2.06
C GLN A 177 0.40 22.20 2.74
N LEU A 178 0.36 22.24 4.07
CA LEU A 178 0.51 23.47 4.83
C LEU A 178 1.90 24.09 4.62
N ALA A 179 2.97 23.30 4.64
CA ALA A 179 4.33 23.79 4.34
C ALA A 179 4.48 24.24 2.89
N ALA A 180 3.79 23.61 1.94
CA ALA A 180 3.79 24.03 0.54
C ALA A 180 3.13 25.41 0.36
N LYS A 181 2.08 25.70 1.14
CA LYS A 181 1.31 26.96 1.04
C LYS A 181 1.82 28.09 1.93
N PHE A 182 2.37 27.78 3.10
CA PHE A 182 2.69 28.76 4.14
C PHE A 182 4.18 28.71 4.54
N GLU A 183 4.93 29.74 4.14
CA GLU A 183 6.37 29.83 4.42
C GLU A 183 6.72 29.81 5.92
N PRO A 184 6.02 30.53 6.82
CA PRO A 184 6.31 30.42 8.26
C PRO A 184 6.19 29.00 8.81
N TYR A 185 5.19 28.25 8.34
CA TYR A 185 4.97 26.86 8.73
C TYR A 185 6.06 25.95 8.14
N ARG A 186 6.43 26.14 6.87
CA ARG A 186 7.54 25.43 6.23
C ARG A 186 8.83 25.54 7.04
N GLN A 187 9.16 26.76 7.50
CA GLN A 187 10.35 26.99 8.30
C GLN A 187 10.30 26.31 9.67
N LEU A 188 9.13 26.29 10.32
CA LEU A 188 8.95 25.54 11.56
C LEU A 188 9.15 24.04 11.33
N ILE A 189 8.51 23.47 10.30
CA ILE A 189 8.63 22.05 9.98
C ILE A 189 10.07 21.69 9.65
N ARG A 190 10.77 22.49 8.84
CA ARG A 190 12.20 22.33 8.54
C ARG A 190 13.03 22.24 9.81
N ASN A 191 12.78 23.11 10.78
CA ASN A 191 13.52 23.11 12.03
C ASN A 191 13.22 21.86 12.88
N GLU A 192 11.97 21.40 12.91
CA GLU A 192 11.59 20.19 13.66
C GLU A 192 12.15 18.92 12.98
N THR A 193 12.09 18.79 11.66
CA THR A 193 12.65 17.64 10.92
C THR A 193 14.18 17.64 10.90
N SER A 194 14.83 18.82 10.86
CA SER A 194 16.30 18.89 10.97
C SER A 194 16.80 18.45 12.35
N ARG A 195 15.99 18.66 13.40
CA ARG A 195 16.30 18.20 14.77
C ARG A 195 16.04 16.72 14.96
N ASP A 196 15.03 16.19 14.26
CA ASP A 196 14.60 14.80 14.36
C ASP A 196 14.20 14.28 12.96
N PRO A 197 15.16 13.74 12.19
CA PRO A 197 14.89 13.23 10.85
C PRO A 197 13.87 12.08 10.82
N SER A 198 13.72 11.35 11.93
CA SER A 198 12.77 10.24 12.04
C SER A 198 11.31 10.69 12.17
N LEU A 199 11.04 11.99 12.33
CA LEU A 199 9.71 12.54 12.62
C LEU A 199 8.62 12.08 11.64
N LEU A 200 8.95 11.92 10.35
CA LEU A 200 8.00 11.49 9.30
C LEU A 200 7.57 10.03 9.43
N GLN A 201 8.28 9.24 10.23
CA GLN A 201 8.01 7.82 10.48
C GLN A 201 7.48 7.56 11.90
N LYS A 202 7.31 8.62 12.71
CA LYS A 202 6.78 8.50 14.07
C LYS A 202 5.28 8.23 14.06
N SER A 203 4.78 7.79 15.22
CA SER A 203 3.36 7.52 15.42
C SER A 203 2.48 8.75 15.21
N LEU A 204 1.20 8.52 14.88
CA LEU A 204 0.20 9.56 14.64
C LEU A 204 0.10 10.59 15.79
N PRO A 205 0.12 10.22 17.09
CA PRO A 205 0.06 11.20 18.18
C PRO A 205 1.27 12.14 18.20
N VAL A 206 2.47 11.62 17.90
CA VAL A 206 3.68 12.44 17.84
C VAL A 206 3.65 13.38 16.64
N GLN A 207 3.24 12.87 15.47
CA GLN A 207 3.07 13.69 14.28
C GLN A 207 2.01 14.78 14.50
N PHE A 208 0.86 14.44 15.06
CA PHE A 208 -0.22 15.39 15.36
C PHE A 208 0.24 16.48 16.34
N GLN A 209 0.97 16.09 17.39
CA GLN A 209 1.55 17.02 18.33
C GLN A 209 2.52 18.01 17.64
N LYS A 210 3.38 17.53 16.75
CA LYS A 210 4.42 18.33 16.08
C LYS A 210 3.91 19.15 14.90
N PHE A 211 2.95 18.62 14.15
CA PHE A 211 2.46 19.22 12.92
C PHE A 211 1.20 20.05 13.10
N ILE A 212 0.40 19.78 14.13
CA ILE A 212 -0.87 20.48 14.38
C ILE A 212 -0.83 21.25 15.69
N ILE A 213 -0.56 20.61 16.83
CA ILE A 213 -0.65 21.32 18.12
C ILE A 213 0.47 22.36 18.28
N ASP A 214 1.73 21.99 18.01
CA ASP A 214 2.86 22.91 18.19
C ASP A 214 2.73 24.18 17.31
N PRO A 215 2.43 24.10 16.00
CA PRO A 215 2.38 25.27 15.13
C PRO A 215 1.14 26.17 15.31
N PHE A 216 0.01 25.60 15.71
CA PHE A 216 -1.24 26.36 15.82
C PHE A 216 -1.56 26.81 17.24
N ILE A 217 -1.04 26.11 18.27
CA ILE A 217 -1.34 26.41 19.67
C ILE A 217 -0.13 26.94 20.43
N ARG A 218 1.02 26.26 20.36
CA ARG A 218 2.18 26.58 21.21
C ARG A 218 3.09 27.65 20.61
N LYS A 219 3.20 27.68 19.28
CA LYS A 219 3.99 28.63 18.51
C LYS A 219 3.11 29.23 17.42
N PRO A 220 2.03 29.96 17.76
CA PRO A 220 1.05 30.42 16.79
C PRO A 220 1.74 31.26 15.71
N LEU A 221 1.80 30.71 14.49
CA LEU A 221 2.47 31.33 13.35
C LEU A 221 1.54 32.25 12.54
N PHE A 222 0.24 32.15 12.80
CA PHE A 222 -0.81 32.71 11.95
C PHE A 222 -1.71 33.64 12.76
N ASP A 223 -2.26 34.64 12.08
CA ASP A 223 -3.28 35.50 12.65
C ASP A 223 -4.55 34.70 12.97
N SER A 224 -5.22 35.04 14.06
CA SER A 224 -6.45 34.37 14.51
C SER A 224 -7.65 34.64 13.60
N SER A 225 -7.52 35.56 12.64
CA SER A 225 -8.54 35.87 11.64
C SER A 225 -8.65 34.82 10.52
N HIS A 226 -7.56 34.10 10.21
CA HIS A 226 -7.58 33.05 9.18
C HIS A 226 -8.06 31.73 9.78
N ARG A 227 -9.01 31.08 9.13
CA ARG A 227 -9.49 29.74 9.49
C ARG A 227 -8.86 28.72 8.57
N PHE A 228 -8.25 27.69 9.16
CA PHE A 228 -7.60 26.64 8.41
C PHE A 228 -8.58 25.49 8.15
N LEU A 229 -9.06 25.37 6.92
CA LEU A 229 -9.94 24.29 6.51
C LEU A 229 -9.11 23.05 6.16
N ILE A 230 -9.35 21.96 6.90
CA ILE A 230 -8.77 20.65 6.62
C ILE A 230 -9.89 19.66 6.27
N ILE A 231 -9.75 19.02 5.12
CA ILE A 231 -10.74 18.05 4.61
C ILE A 231 -10.15 16.64 4.67
N ILE A 232 -10.90 15.68 5.20
CA ILE A 232 -10.60 14.24 5.10
C ILE A 232 -11.81 13.56 4.45
N ASP A 233 -11.64 13.03 3.23
CA ASP A 233 -12.70 12.34 2.50
C ASP A 233 -12.38 10.85 2.36
N GLY A 234 -13.35 10.02 2.73
CA GLY A 234 -13.23 8.56 2.68
C GLY A 234 -12.46 7.99 3.86
N LEU A 235 -12.69 8.50 5.08
CA LEU A 235 -12.02 7.97 6.29
C LEU A 235 -12.22 6.46 6.47
N ASP A 236 -13.41 5.96 6.10
CA ASP A 236 -13.73 4.51 6.09
C ASP A 236 -12.88 3.71 5.10
N GLU A 237 -12.19 4.37 4.18
CA GLU A 237 -11.32 3.75 3.19
C GLU A 237 -9.87 3.62 3.65
N CYS A 238 -9.54 4.06 4.87
CA CYS A 238 -8.28 3.69 5.50
C CYS A 238 -8.21 2.18 5.73
N ASP A 239 -7.04 1.59 5.50
CA ASP A 239 -6.75 0.16 5.62
C ASP A 239 -7.01 -0.44 7.01
N ASN A 240 -6.86 0.37 8.07
CA ASN A 240 -6.98 -0.09 9.45
C ASN A 240 -8.06 0.67 10.24
N PRO A 241 -9.12 -0.01 10.71
CA PRO A 241 -10.14 0.58 11.59
C PRO A 241 -9.59 1.23 12.86
N LEU A 242 -8.51 0.70 13.45
CA LEU A 242 -7.88 1.29 14.64
C LEU A 242 -7.24 2.64 14.31
N THR A 243 -6.61 2.76 13.14
CA THR A 243 -6.05 4.03 12.66
C THR A 243 -7.15 5.06 12.40
N GLN A 244 -8.32 4.64 11.91
CA GLN A 244 -9.47 5.53 11.73
C GLN A 244 -9.93 6.12 13.07
N VAL A 245 -10.04 5.29 14.12
CA VAL A 245 -10.42 5.74 15.47
C VAL A 245 -9.34 6.65 16.08
N GLU A 246 -8.06 6.29 15.97
CA GLU A 246 -6.95 7.10 16.51
C GLU A 246 -6.89 8.50 15.88
N LEU A 247 -7.14 8.62 14.56
CA LEU A 247 -7.25 9.91 13.88
C LEU A 247 -8.40 10.75 14.46
N LEU A 248 -9.56 10.14 14.68
CA LEU A 248 -10.75 10.81 15.23
C LEU A 248 -10.57 11.23 16.68
N GLU A 249 -9.92 10.40 17.50
CA GLU A 249 -9.57 10.70 18.90
C GLU A 249 -8.69 11.95 18.97
N LEU A 250 -7.58 11.96 18.22
CA LEU A 250 -6.64 13.09 18.19
C LEU A 250 -7.32 14.40 17.73
N ILE A 251 -8.17 14.33 16.70
CA ILE A 251 -8.90 15.51 16.20
C ILE A 251 -9.93 15.99 17.22
N SER A 252 -10.72 15.10 17.81
CA SER A 252 -11.78 15.45 18.76
C SER A 252 -11.21 16.03 20.06
N GLU A 253 -10.18 15.39 20.61
CA GLU A 253 -9.47 15.89 21.79
C GLU A 253 -8.88 17.29 21.56
N PHE A 254 -8.30 17.52 20.37
CA PHE A 254 -7.80 18.83 19.99
C PHE A 254 -8.89 19.89 19.97
N CYS A 255 -10.03 19.60 19.35
CA CYS A 255 -11.15 20.52 19.26
C CYS A 255 -11.72 20.88 20.65
N ILE A 256 -11.81 19.89 21.55
CA ILE A 256 -12.31 20.08 22.92
C ILE A 256 -11.32 20.87 23.77
N LYS A 257 -10.03 20.55 23.69
CA LYS A 257 -8.96 21.13 24.51
C LYS A 257 -8.58 22.54 24.05
N TYR A 258 -8.69 22.82 22.75
CA TYR A 258 -8.27 24.08 22.14
C TYR A 258 -9.40 24.73 21.30
N PRO A 259 -10.51 25.16 21.93
CA PRO A 259 -11.65 25.78 21.23
C PRO A 259 -11.30 27.08 20.51
N ALA A 260 -10.23 27.76 20.92
CA ALA A 260 -9.74 28.97 20.25
C ALA A 260 -8.88 28.69 19.00
N SER A 261 -8.59 27.42 18.69
CA SER A 261 -7.81 27.04 17.50
C SER A 261 -8.47 27.54 16.21
N PRO A 262 -7.69 28.00 15.21
CA PRO A 262 -8.25 28.43 13.93
C PRO A 262 -8.60 27.26 12.99
N ILE A 263 -8.30 26.01 13.34
CA ILE A 263 -8.49 24.85 12.46
C ILE A 263 -9.95 24.38 12.49
N VAL A 264 -10.51 24.09 11.31
CA VAL A 264 -11.84 23.51 11.12
C VAL A 264 -11.71 22.24 10.27
N TRP A 265 -12.38 21.18 10.68
CA TRP A 265 -12.32 19.87 10.05
C TRP A 265 -13.64 19.53 9.35
N LEU A 266 -13.56 19.11 8.09
CA LEU A 266 -14.65 18.39 7.44
C LEU A 266 -14.21 16.95 7.19
N ILE A 267 -14.94 16.00 7.75
CA ILE A 267 -14.63 14.58 7.64
C ILE A 267 -15.81 13.90 6.95
N ALA A 268 -15.56 13.17 5.87
CA ALA A 268 -16.57 12.39 5.19
C ALA A 268 -16.27 10.89 5.30
N SER A 269 -17.27 10.10 5.69
CA SER A 269 -17.14 8.65 5.77
C SER A 269 -18.45 7.91 5.57
N ARG A 270 -18.37 6.59 5.41
CA ARG A 270 -19.49 5.67 5.66
C ARG A 270 -19.79 5.56 7.16
N PRO A 271 -21.02 5.17 7.53
CA PRO A 271 -21.38 4.89 8.92
C PRO A 271 -20.86 3.50 9.34
N GLU A 272 -19.54 3.28 9.25
CA GLU A 272 -18.94 2.04 9.76
C GLU A 272 -19.15 1.94 11.28
N PRO A 273 -19.36 0.75 11.85
CA PRO A 273 -19.76 0.61 13.25
C PRO A 273 -18.81 1.28 14.23
N HIS A 274 -17.49 1.17 14.04
CA HIS A 274 -16.49 1.78 14.93
C HIS A 274 -16.42 3.31 14.79
N ILE A 275 -16.63 3.86 13.59
CA ILE A 275 -16.70 5.32 13.37
C ILE A 275 -17.97 5.88 14.03
N THR A 276 -19.10 5.20 13.82
CA THR A 276 -20.40 5.63 14.37
C THR A 276 -20.38 5.57 15.89
N SER A 277 -19.90 4.45 16.46
CA SER A 277 -19.74 4.29 17.91
C SER A 277 -18.82 5.34 18.52
N PHE A 278 -17.76 5.77 17.82
CA PHE A 278 -16.90 6.85 18.29
C PHE A 278 -17.67 8.15 18.41
N PHE A 279 -18.40 8.57 17.37
CA PHE A 279 -19.14 9.82 17.38
C PHE A 279 -20.37 9.80 18.32
N GLU A 280 -20.93 8.62 18.60
CA GLU A 280 -22.02 8.46 19.58
C GLU A 280 -21.55 8.58 21.05
N ASP A 281 -20.24 8.57 21.31
CA ASP A 281 -19.70 8.74 22.66
C ASP A 281 -19.88 10.18 23.17
N ASP A 282 -20.51 10.31 24.35
CA ASP A 282 -20.80 11.59 25.01
C ASP A 282 -19.54 12.47 25.22
N SER A 283 -18.36 11.86 25.32
CA SER A 283 -17.09 12.57 25.51
C SER A 283 -16.68 13.39 24.28
N VAL A 284 -17.10 13.01 23.07
CA VAL A 284 -16.75 13.68 21.81
C VAL A 284 -17.87 14.50 21.20
N THR A 285 -19.13 14.30 21.62
CA THR A 285 -20.31 15.08 21.20
C THR A 285 -20.08 16.61 21.17
N PRO A 286 -19.36 17.24 22.11
CA PRO A 286 -19.10 18.69 22.06
C PRO A 286 -18.17 19.16 20.93
N SER A 287 -17.50 18.24 20.24
CA SER A 287 -16.45 18.55 19.26
C SER A 287 -16.95 18.58 17.81
N TYR A 288 -18.12 18.00 17.53
CA TYR A 288 -18.56 17.76 16.17
C TYR A 288 -20.05 18.06 15.90
N THR A 289 -20.38 18.25 14.63
CA THR A 289 -21.76 18.30 14.11
C THR A 289 -21.94 17.23 13.04
N LYS A 290 -23.00 16.41 13.15
CA LYS A 290 -23.37 15.41 12.15
C LYS A 290 -24.13 16.04 10.97
N GLU A 291 -23.73 15.70 9.75
CA GLU A 291 -24.44 16.02 8.51
C GLU A 291 -24.70 14.71 7.77
N GLU A 292 -25.91 14.16 7.93
CA GLU A 292 -26.29 12.87 7.35
C GLU A 292 -26.90 13.04 5.97
N ILE A 293 -26.40 12.27 5.00
CA ILE A 293 -26.94 12.20 3.64
C ILE A 293 -27.83 10.96 3.54
N GLU A 294 -29.09 11.13 3.93
CA GLU A 294 -30.13 10.13 3.75
C GLU A 294 -30.38 9.87 2.26
N ILE A 295 -30.49 8.60 1.87
CA ILE A 295 -30.67 8.19 0.47
C ILE A 295 -32.03 8.66 -0.05
N ASP A 296 -33.09 8.58 0.75
CA ASP A 296 -34.49 8.76 0.33
C ASP A 296 -35.11 10.07 0.84
N SER A 297 -34.29 11.00 1.33
CA SER A 297 -34.74 12.37 1.63
C SER A 297 -35.35 13.03 0.38
N ASP A 298 -36.33 13.92 0.61
CA ASP A 298 -36.98 14.68 -0.47
C ASP A 298 -35.95 15.47 -1.30
N GLU A 299 -34.96 16.09 -0.64
CA GLU A 299 -33.86 16.81 -1.30
C GLU A 299 -33.04 15.89 -2.22
N ALA A 300 -32.64 14.71 -1.73
CA ALA A 300 -31.87 13.76 -2.51
C ALA A 300 -32.66 13.20 -3.70
N CYS A 301 -33.96 12.91 -3.50
CA CYS A 301 -34.85 12.43 -4.54
C CYS A 301 -35.05 13.48 -5.65
N GLU A 302 -35.29 14.75 -5.30
CA GLU A 302 -35.41 15.84 -6.28
C GLU A 302 -34.12 16.01 -7.10
N ASP A 303 -32.97 15.93 -6.45
CA ASP A 303 -31.67 16.07 -7.10
C ASP A 303 -31.36 14.93 -8.07
N VAL A 304 -31.65 13.69 -7.68
CA VAL A 304 -31.52 12.53 -8.57
C VAL A 304 -32.49 12.62 -9.74
N GLN A 305 -33.74 13.05 -9.51
CA GLN A 305 -34.70 13.28 -10.59
C GLN A 305 -34.19 14.33 -11.58
N ARG A 306 -33.64 15.45 -11.08
CA ARG A 306 -33.05 16.51 -11.91
C ARG A 306 -31.90 15.96 -12.77
N TYR A 307 -31.03 15.16 -12.17
CA TYR A 307 -29.95 14.46 -12.88
C TYR A 307 -30.46 13.51 -13.96
N LEU A 308 -31.40 12.61 -13.62
CA LEU A 308 -31.96 11.65 -14.55
C LEU A 308 -32.64 12.36 -15.74
N ARG A 309 -33.46 13.38 -15.49
CA ARG A 309 -34.12 14.17 -16.54
C ARG A 309 -33.09 14.80 -17.48
N ASN A 310 -32.05 15.43 -16.93
CA ASN A 310 -30.99 16.04 -17.75
C ASN A 310 -30.27 15.01 -18.63
N LYS A 311 -29.83 13.90 -18.04
CA LYS A 311 -28.99 12.91 -18.70
C LYS A 311 -29.76 12.04 -19.70
N LEU A 312 -30.98 11.62 -19.36
CA LEU A 312 -31.84 10.87 -20.28
C LEU A 312 -32.27 11.74 -21.48
N ASN A 313 -32.51 13.04 -21.27
CA ASN A 313 -32.76 13.95 -22.38
C ASN A 313 -31.53 14.12 -23.29
N LYS A 314 -30.32 14.15 -22.74
CA LYS A 314 -29.08 14.13 -23.55
C LYS A 314 -28.97 12.87 -24.40
N ILE A 315 -29.30 11.71 -23.84
CA ILE A 315 -29.37 10.44 -24.59
C ILE A 315 -30.42 10.56 -25.70
N LYS A 316 -31.65 11.00 -25.40
CA LYS A 316 -32.72 11.22 -26.38
C LYS A 316 -32.26 12.06 -27.58
N ILE A 317 -31.55 13.16 -27.33
CA ILE A 317 -31.07 14.08 -28.35
C ILE A 317 -29.95 13.44 -29.19
N LYS A 318 -29.05 12.67 -28.55
CA LYS A 318 -27.91 12.00 -29.18
C LYS A 318 -28.34 10.90 -30.16
N TYR A 319 -29.40 10.17 -29.87
CA TYR A 319 -29.82 9.01 -30.68
C TYR A 319 -30.97 9.37 -31.66
N PRO A 320 -30.77 9.29 -33.00
CA PRO A 320 -31.77 9.68 -33.99
C PRO A 320 -33.13 8.96 -33.85
N ALA A 321 -33.11 7.68 -33.47
CA ALA A 321 -34.31 6.87 -33.24
C ALA A 321 -35.16 7.33 -32.05
N LEU A 322 -34.61 8.18 -31.17
CA LEU A 322 -35.32 8.75 -30.03
C LEU A 322 -35.66 10.24 -30.22
N LYS A 323 -34.87 10.95 -31.02
CA LYS A 323 -34.98 12.40 -31.21
C LYS A 323 -36.36 12.86 -31.68
N HIS A 324 -37.03 12.06 -32.51
CA HIS A 324 -38.37 12.36 -33.01
C HIS A 324 -39.50 12.09 -32.00
N LYS A 325 -39.22 11.37 -30.90
CA LYS A 325 -40.22 11.12 -29.86
C LYS A 325 -40.50 12.42 -29.11
N ARG A 326 -41.77 12.77 -28.94
CA ARG A 326 -42.18 13.93 -28.14
C ARG A 326 -41.62 13.84 -26.72
N GLU A 327 -41.70 12.65 -26.13
CA GLU A 327 -41.26 12.35 -24.77
C GLU A 327 -40.52 11.01 -24.77
N TRP A 328 -39.36 10.96 -24.10
CA TRP A 328 -38.60 9.72 -23.90
C TRP A 328 -37.60 9.89 -22.74
N PRO A 329 -37.59 8.96 -21.77
CA PRO A 329 -38.63 7.96 -21.51
C PRO A 329 -40.01 8.61 -21.30
N SER A 330 -41.10 7.84 -21.35
CA SER A 330 -42.43 8.37 -20.93
C SER A 330 -42.41 8.72 -19.44
N GLU A 331 -43.26 9.63 -18.97
CA GLU A 331 -43.32 10.03 -17.55
C GLU A 331 -43.56 8.83 -16.63
N PHE A 332 -44.33 7.83 -17.08
CA PHE A 332 -44.52 6.59 -16.31
C PHE A 332 -43.22 5.79 -16.19
N GLU A 333 -42.49 5.58 -17.29
CA GLU A 333 -41.19 4.90 -17.27
C GLU A 333 -40.14 5.69 -16.47
N PHE A 334 -40.14 7.02 -16.62
CA PHE A 334 -39.28 7.92 -15.85
C PHE A 334 -39.54 7.79 -14.36
N THR A 335 -40.82 7.87 -13.95
CA THR A 335 -41.23 7.75 -12.55
C THR A 335 -40.75 6.43 -11.96
N ARG A 336 -40.87 5.32 -12.70
CA ARG A 336 -40.37 4.02 -12.23
C ARG A 336 -38.86 4.02 -11.98
N ILE A 337 -38.07 4.61 -12.88
CA ILE A 337 -36.61 4.70 -12.70
C ILE A 337 -36.27 5.63 -11.54
N ALA A 338 -36.94 6.78 -11.45
CA ALA A 338 -36.73 7.74 -10.38
C ALA A 338 -37.07 7.15 -9.00
N THR A 339 -38.18 6.43 -8.88
CA THR A 339 -38.56 5.73 -7.65
C THR A 339 -37.56 4.63 -7.31
N ALA A 340 -37.11 3.84 -8.28
CA ALA A 340 -36.11 2.79 -8.03
C ALA A 340 -34.73 3.37 -7.65
N ALA A 341 -34.37 4.53 -8.20
CA ALA A 341 -33.15 5.24 -7.83
C ALA A 341 -33.25 5.88 -6.44
N GLY A 342 -34.45 6.31 -6.02
CA GLY A 342 -34.60 7.19 -4.86
C GLY A 342 -33.69 8.42 -5.01
N GLY A 343 -32.98 8.81 -3.95
CA GLY A 343 -31.90 9.78 -4.00
C GLY A 343 -30.49 9.18 -4.12
N LEU A 344 -30.37 7.92 -4.59
CA LEU A 344 -29.08 7.25 -4.80
C LEU A 344 -28.48 7.57 -6.19
N PHE A 345 -27.51 8.48 -6.22
CA PHE A 345 -26.81 8.87 -7.46
C PHE A 345 -26.07 7.71 -8.14
N ALA A 346 -25.50 6.76 -7.39
CA ALA A 346 -24.85 5.58 -7.99
C ALA A 346 -25.80 4.77 -8.87
N TYR A 347 -27.06 4.58 -8.44
CA TYR A 347 -28.09 3.93 -9.25
C TYR A 347 -28.38 4.74 -10.51
N ALA A 348 -28.70 6.02 -10.34
CA ALA A 348 -29.06 6.89 -11.45
C ALA A 348 -27.95 6.99 -12.51
N ALA A 349 -26.69 7.12 -12.07
CA ALA A 349 -25.53 7.18 -12.94
C ALA A 349 -25.30 5.85 -13.67
N THR A 350 -25.44 4.72 -12.98
CA THR A 350 -25.33 3.38 -13.58
C THR A 350 -26.40 3.17 -14.66
N VAL A 351 -27.67 3.53 -14.38
CA VAL A 351 -28.75 3.47 -15.37
C VAL A 351 -28.45 4.34 -16.59
N VAL A 352 -27.98 5.58 -16.37
CA VAL A 352 -27.63 6.49 -17.47
C VAL A 352 -26.50 5.93 -18.34
N ARG A 353 -25.44 5.36 -17.73
CA ARG A 353 -24.33 4.73 -18.48
C ARG A 353 -24.79 3.46 -19.21
N TYR A 354 -25.59 2.63 -18.55
CA TYR A 354 -26.14 1.40 -19.12
C TYR A 354 -27.00 1.69 -20.36
N ILE A 355 -27.93 2.65 -20.26
CA ILE A 355 -28.79 3.07 -21.37
C ILE A 355 -28.00 3.81 -22.45
N GLY A 356 -27.04 4.62 -22.04
CA GLY A 356 -26.25 5.48 -22.91
C GLY A 356 -25.15 4.77 -23.70
N ASP A 357 -25.02 3.45 -23.55
CA ASP A 357 -23.97 2.60 -24.11
C ASP A 357 -23.63 2.93 -25.58
N PRO A 358 -22.40 3.42 -25.85
CA PRO A 358 -21.97 3.77 -27.20
C PRO A 358 -21.74 2.55 -28.11
N HIS A 359 -21.56 1.34 -27.56
CA HIS A 359 -21.34 0.10 -28.31
C HIS A 359 -22.64 -0.55 -28.73
N TYR A 360 -23.59 -0.72 -27.81
CA TYR A 360 -24.89 -1.34 -28.11
C TYR A 360 -25.81 -0.45 -28.97
N ARG A 361 -25.65 0.88 -28.87
CA ARG A 361 -26.36 1.92 -29.66
C ARG A 361 -27.90 1.79 -29.72
N ASN A 362 -28.51 1.10 -28.76
CA ASN A 362 -29.96 0.92 -28.67
C ASN A 362 -30.50 1.29 -27.26
N PRO A 363 -30.55 2.59 -26.93
CA PRO A 363 -31.01 3.07 -25.63
C PRO A 363 -32.46 2.66 -25.30
N ALA A 364 -33.33 2.48 -26.29
CA ALA A 364 -34.72 2.05 -26.06
C ALA A 364 -34.79 0.61 -25.55
N ALA A 365 -33.97 -0.29 -26.11
CA ALA A 365 -33.90 -1.67 -25.61
C ALA A 365 -33.27 -1.73 -24.22
N GLN A 366 -32.19 -1.00 -23.97
CA GLN A 366 -31.54 -0.96 -22.66
C GLN A 366 -32.46 -0.40 -21.57
N LEU A 367 -33.25 0.64 -21.89
CA LEU A 367 -34.28 1.14 -20.98
C LEU A 367 -35.30 0.05 -20.59
N ARG A 368 -35.73 -0.78 -21.54
CA ARG A 368 -36.65 -1.89 -21.23
C ARG A 368 -36.03 -2.90 -20.26
N HIS A 369 -34.75 -3.24 -20.43
CA HIS A 369 -34.05 -4.14 -19.51
C HIS A 369 -33.94 -3.57 -18.09
N VAL A 370 -33.70 -2.26 -17.96
CA VAL A 370 -33.73 -1.59 -16.64
C VAL A 370 -35.13 -1.70 -16.02
N LEU A 371 -36.19 -1.43 -16.80
CA LEU A 371 -37.58 -1.50 -16.34
C LEU A 371 -38.03 -2.92 -15.99
N GLU A 372 -37.47 -3.94 -16.65
CA GLU A 372 -37.64 -5.37 -16.36
C GLU A 372 -36.96 -5.74 -15.04
N ALA A 373 -35.72 -5.30 -14.82
CA ALA A 373 -35.01 -5.52 -13.55
C ALA A 373 -35.75 -4.89 -12.37
N ILE A 374 -36.23 -3.64 -12.51
CA ILE A 374 -37.05 -2.98 -11.47
C ILE A 374 -38.36 -3.76 -11.20
N ARG A 375 -38.92 -4.42 -12.22
CA ARG A 375 -40.16 -5.23 -12.09
C ARG A 375 -39.93 -6.54 -11.35
N ALA A 376 -38.80 -7.19 -11.62
CA ALA A 376 -38.43 -8.44 -10.96
C ALA A 376 -38.21 -8.21 -9.46
N GLY A 377 -37.66 -7.04 -9.09
CA GLY A 377 -37.35 -6.71 -7.70
C GLY A 377 -36.09 -7.45 -7.21
N PRO A 378 -35.67 -7.20 -5.95
CA PRO A 378 -34.61 -7.98 -5.30
C PRO A 378 -35.09 -9.43 -5.08
N ASP A 379 -34.17 -10.41 -5.17
CA ASP A 379 -34.49 -11.82 -4.89
C ASP A 379 -35.07 -12.02 -3.48
N ASP A 380 -36.00 -12.97 -3.34
CA ASP A 380 -36.86 -13.23 -2.16
C ASP A 380 -36.13 -13.72 -0.89
N ASP A 381 -34.80 -13.71 -0.84
CA ASP A 381 -34.07 -14.15 0.35
C ASP A 381 -34.23 -13.11 1.48
N GLU A 382 -34.62 -13.56 2.67
CA GLU A 382 -35.11 -12.73 3.81
C GLU A 382 -34.11 -11.67 4.31
N SER A 383 -32.87 -11.66 3.81
CA SER A 383 -31.82 -10.69 4.14
C SER A 383 -31.57 -9.61 3.08
N GLY A 384 -32.16 -9.73 1.88
CA GLY A 384 -31.89 -8.84 0.72
C GLY A 384 -32.86 -7.66 0.53
N ARG A 385 -34.05 -7.69 1.13
CA ARG A 385 -35.07 -6.65 0.92
C ARG A 385 -34.88 -5.37 1.74
N ASP A 386 -34.26 -5.46 2.91
CA ASP A 386 -34.27 -4.37 3.91
C ASP A 386 -33.03 -3.47 3.89
N HIS A 387 -32.06 -3.71 3.01
CA HIS A 387 -30.88 -2.85 2.93
C HIS A 387 -31.05 -1.75 1.86
N PRO A 388 -30.56 -0.53 2.11
CA PRO A 388 -30.89 0.67 1.32
C PRO A 388 -30.29 0.71 -0.10
N MET A 389 -29.61 -0.36 -0.52
CA MET A 389 -28.97 -0.50 -1.83
C MET A 389 -29.54 -1.66 -2.67
N ALA A 390 -30.60 -2.33 -2.21
CA ALA A 390 -31.13 -3.53 -2.86
C ALA A 390 -31.48 -3.34 -4.35
N GLN A 391 -32.04 -2.19 -4.72
CA GLN A 391 -32.33 -1.89 -6.14
C GLN A 391 -31.05 -1.75 -6.97
N LEU A 392 -29.99 -1.17 -6.40
CA LEU A 392 -28.69 -1.06 -7.06
C LEU A 392 -28.05 -2.43 -7.27
N ASP A 393 -28.17 -3.31 -6.28
CA ASP A 393 -27.68 -4.68 -6.37
C ASP A 393 -28.43 -5.47 -7.45
N ALA A 394 -29.75 -5.36 -7.52
CA ALA A 394 -30.54 -5.96 -8.60
C ALA A 394 -30.12 -5.44 -9.99
N LEU A 395 -29.77 -4.16 -10.12
CA LEU A 395 -29.24 -3.60 -11.35
C LEU A 395 -27.84 -4.18 -11.68
N TYR A 396 -26.97 -4.34 -10.69
CA TYR A 396 -25.67 -4.97 -10.89
C TYR A 396 -25.77 -6.44 -11.28
N GLN A 397 -26.65 -7.20 -10.63
CA GLN A 397 -26.96 -8.58 -11.00
C GLN A 397 -27.47 -8.65 -12.44
N ARG A 398 -28.36 -7.73 -12.85
CA ARG A 398 -28.82 -7.65 -14.24
C ARG A 398 -27.67 -7.42 -15.21
N ILE A 399 -26.75 -6.50 -14.90
CA ILE A 399 -25.57 -6.23 -15.73
C ILE A 399 -24.72 -7.49 -15.87
N LEU A 400 -24.41 -8.16 -14.75
CA LEU A 400 -23.63 -9.40 -14.75
C LEU A 400 -24.34 -10.55 -15.48
N SER A 401 -25.67 -10.62 -15.44
CA SER A 401 -26.44 -11.68 -16.11
C SER A 401 -26.36 -11.63 -17.65
N ASN A 402 -25.89 -10.51 -18.21
CA ASN A 402 -25.65 -10.42 -19.65
C ASN A 402 -24.36 -11.14 -20.08
N ILE A 403 -23.48 -11.48 -19.13
CA ILE A 403 -22.17 -12.08 -19.42
C ILE A 403 -22.34 -13.59 -19.59
N PRO A 404 -21.93 -14.16 -20.75
CA PRO A 404 -21.94 -15.60 -20.96
C PRO A 404 -21.12 -16.36 -19.90
N ALA A 405 -21.53 -17.57 -19.55
CA ALA A 405 -20.91 -18.32 -18.45
C ALA A 405 -19.42 -18.66 -18.68
N ASP A 406 -19.03 -18.87 -19.94
CA ASP A 406 -17.65 -19.07 -20.38
C ASP A 406 -16.82 -17.78 -20.25
N VAL A 407 -17.38 -16.64 -20.65
CA VAL A 407 -16.74 -15.31 -20.54
C VAL A 407 -16.60 -14.86 -19.08
N MET A 408 -17.58 -15.21 -18.23
CA MET A 408 -17.60 -14.83 -16.81
C MET A 408 -16.36 -15.29 -16.05
N VAL A 409 -15.71 -16.37 -16.48
CA VAL A 409 -14.46 -16.83 -15.87
C VAL A 409 -13.37 -15.77 -15.98
N ASP A 410 -13.20 -15.16 -17.16
CA ASP A 410 -12.19 -14.12 -17.37
C ASP A 410 -12.63 -12.77 -16.82
N THR A 411 -13.94 -12.48 -16.87
CA THR A 411 -14.52 -11.33 -16.17
C THR A 411 -14.18 -11.38 -14.68
N ARG A 412 -14.33 -12.56 -14.05
CA ARG A 412 -14.00 -12.76 -12.63
C ARG A 412 -12.54 -12.49 -12.33
N LYS A 413 -11.63 -12.97 -13.18
CA LYS A 413 -10.19 -12.68 -13.04
C LYS A 413 -9.92 -11.19 -13.03
N LEU A 414 -10.52 -10.44 -13.97
CA LEU A 414 -10.36 -8.99 -14.08
C LEU A 414 -11.03 -8.22 -12.93
N LEU A 415 -12.17 -8.67 -12.42
CA LEU A 415 -12.79 -8.00 -11.27
C LEU A 415 -11.98 -8.24 -9.99
N LEU A 416 -11.48 -9.45 -9.77
CA LEU A 416 -10.67 -9.80 -8.59
C LEU A 416 -9.30 -9.09 -8.59
N ILE A 417 -8.61 -9.05 -9.71
CA ILE A 417 -7.26 -8.46 -9.80
C ILE A 417 -7.24 -6.95 -9.50
N TYR A 418 -8.33 -6.25 -9.83
CA TYR A 418 -8.52 -4.82 -9.58
C TYR A 418 -9.35 -4.52 -8.34
N SER A 419 -9.68 -5.53 -7.53
CA SER A 419 -10.34 -5.34 -6.25
C SER A 419 -9.38 -4.77 -5.20
N ASP A 420 -9.90 -4.38 -4.04
CA ASP A 420 -9.09 -3.87 -2.92
C ASP A 420 -8.09 -4.92 -2.37
N TYR A 421 -8.30 -6.21 -2.66
CA TYR A 421 -7.36 -7.30 -2.32
C TYR A 421 -6.39 -7.64 -3.46
N GLY A 422 -6.51 -6.94 -4.59
CA GLY A 422 -5.78 -7.20 -5.81
C GLY A 422 -4.27 -6.94 -5.72
N TRP A 423 -3.58 -7.21 -6.82
CA TRP A 423 -2.18 -6.79 -6.98
C TRP A 423 -2.06 -5.25 -7.05
N PRO A 424 -0.85 -4.69 -6.88
CA PRO A 424 -0.60 -3.28 -7.15
C PRO A 424 -1.21 -2.88 -8.49
N ARG A 425 -1.86 -1.71 -8.51
CA ARG A 425 -2.50 -1.20 -9.71
C ARG A 425 -1.43 -0.94 -10.76
N GLU A 426 -1.63 -1.58 -11.90
CA GLU A 426 -0.79 -1.51 -13.08
C GLU A 426 -1.70 -1.30 -14.28
N ASN A 427 -1.14 -0.93 -15.42
CA ASN A 427 -1.94 -0.68 -16.61
C ASN A 427 -2.70 -1.94 -17.09
N PHE A 428 -3.75 -1.71 -17.88
CA PHE A 428 -4.66 -2.77 -18.28
C PHE A 428 -3.98 -3.91 -19.03
N ARG A 429 -3.07 -3.59 -19.97
CA ARG A 429 -2.33 -4.60 -20.74
C ARG A 429 -1.42 -5.45 -19.86
N TRP A 430 -0.74 -4.84 -18.89
CA TRP A 430 0.12 -5.52 -17.93
C TRP A 430 -0.66 -6.58 -17.14
N GLN A 431 -1.78 -6.19 -16.55
CA GLN A 431 -2.61 -7.11 -15.78
C GLN A 431 -3.21 -8.21 -16.64
N CYS A 432 -3.52 -7.93 -17.91
CA CYS A 432 -3.96 -8.96 -18.85
C CYS A 432 -2.85 -9.96 -19.18
N ASN A 433 -1.62 -9.50 -19.47
CA ASN A 433 -0.47 -10.39 -19.67
C ASN A 433 -0.21 -11.26 -18.44
N ARG A 434 -0.31 -10.66 -17.25
CA ARG A 434 -0.24 -11.37 -15.98
C ARG A 434 -1.32 -12.44 -15.90
N LEU A 435 -2.59 -12.12 -16.14
CA LEU A 435 -3.69 -13.08 -16.13
C LEU A 435 -3.68 -14.09 -17.29
N GLY A 436 -2.84 -13.87 -18.30
CA GLY A 436 -2.79 -14.68 -19.51
C GLY A 436 -3.98 -14.47 -20.43
N LEU A 437 -4.47 -13.23 -20.49
CA LEU A 437 -5.59 -12.81 -21.34
C LEU A 437 -5.04 -12.09 -22.55
N SER A 438 -5.47 -12.51 -23.74
CA SER A 438 -5.26 -11.77 -24.98
C SER A 438 -6.10 -10.51 -25.02
N GLU A 439 -5.76 -9.56 -25.90
CA GLU A 439 -6.52 -8.33 -26.12
C GLU A 439 -8.02 -8.61 -26.34
N ASP A 440 -8.34 -9.49 -27.28
CA ASP A 440 -9.71 -9.85 -27.64
C ASP A 440 -10.47 -10.51 -26.48
N THR A 441 -9.79 -11.38 -25.71
CA THR A 441 -10.37 -12.03 -24.55
C THR A 441 -10.63 -11.03 -23.42
N ALA A 442 -9.67 -10.12 -23.16
CA ALA A 442 -9.80 -9.10 -22.13
C ALA A 442 -10.94 -8.13 -22.43
N TYR A 443 -11.02 -7.61 -23.65
CA TYR A 443 -12.11 -6.72 -24.06
C TYR A 443 -13.46 -7.46 -24.14
N GLY A 444 -13.46 -8.73 -24.55
CA GLY A 444 -14.65 -9.59 -24.47
C GLY A 444 -15.15 -9.76 -23.03
N ALA A 445 -14.23 -9.96 -22.07
CA ALA A 445 -14.55 -10.16 -20.66
C ALA A 445 -15.17 -8.93 -19.98
N VAL A 446 -14.88 -7.71 -20.45
CA VAL A 446 -15.42 -6.46 -19.89
C VAL A 446 -16.49 -5.80 -20.76
N CYS A 447 -16.86 -6.39 -21.90
CA CYS A 447 -17.73 -5.73 -22.89
C CYS A 447 -19.13 -5.36 -22.36
N HIS A 448 -19.65 -6.10 -21.37
CA HIS A 448 -20.94 -5.83 -20.75
C HIS A 448 -20.84 -4.98 -19.47
N LEU A 449 -19.63 -4.57 -19.07
CA LEU A 449 -19.36 -3.87 -17.81
C LEU A 449 -19.18 -2.36 -17.97
N HIS A 450 -19.41 -1.78 -19.15
CA HIS A 450 -19.25 -0.33 -19.43
C HIS A 450 -20.08 0.58 -18.51
N ALA A 451 -21.14 0.06 -17.90
CA ALA A 451 -21.98 0.82 -16.98
C ALA A 451 -21.33 1.00 -15.60
N VAL A 452 -20.40 0.13 -15.24
CA VAL A 452 -19.81 0.00 -13.90
C VAL A 452 -18.29 0.10 -13.88
N LEU A 453 -17.63 -0.14 -15.02
CA LEU A 453 -16.19 0.01 -15.20
C LEU A 453 -15.87 1.07 -16.27
N LYS A 454 -14.84 1.87 -15.99
CA LYS A 454 -14.11 2.65 -17.00
C LYS A 454 -13.06 1.73 -17.59
N VAL A 455 -13.29 1.30 -18.84
CA VAL A 455 -12.38 0.42 -19.57
C VAL A 455 -11.48 1.27 -20.47
N PRO A 456 -10.15 1.17 -20.36
CA PRO A 456 -9.22 1.86 -21.26
C PRO A 456 -9.45 1.46 -22.72
N THR A 457 -9.32 2.42 -23.64
CA THR A 457 -9.28 2.09 -25.06
C THR A 457 -7.97 1.36 -25.40
N PRO A 458 -7.91 0.60 -26.51
CA PRO A 458 -6.71 -0.16 -26.86
C PRO A 458 -5.41 0.65 -26.91
N ASP A 459 -5.49 1.93 -27.32
CA ASP A 459 -4.37 2.87 -27.38
C ASP A 459 -3.98 3.48 -26.01
N GLU A 460 -4.83 3.36 -25.00
CA GLU A 460 -4.61 3.82 -23.63
C GLU A 460 -4.28 2.68 -22.65
N ALA A 461 -4.38 1.41 -23.09
CA ALA A 461 -4.20 0.23 -22.25
C ALA A 461 -2.80 0.08 -21.60
N ASP A 462 -1.80 0.79 -22.13
CA ASP A 462 -0.44 0.88 -21.57
C ASP A 462 -0.26 1.96 -20.50
N LYS A 463 -1.23 2.86 -20.38
CA LYS A 463 -1.16 4.05 -19.53
C LYS A 463 -2.22 4.05 -18.43
N GLU A 464 -3.40 3.52 -18.74
CA GLU A 464 -4.56 3.49 -17.85
C GLU A 464 -4.82 2.08 -17.32
N ASP A 465 -5.35 2.01 -16.11
CA ASP A 465 -5.84 0.79 -15.47
C ASP A 465 -7.34 0.58 -15.73
N LEU A 466 -7.85 -0.59 -15.35
CA LEU A 466 -9.28 -0.84 -15.33
C LEU A 466 -9.87 -0.28 -14.03
N GLU A 467 -10.77 0.70 -14.13
CA GLU A 467 -11.29 1.39 -12.94
C GLU A 467 -12.76 1.11 -12.70
N TYR A 468 -13.13 0.91 -11.43
CA TYR A 468 -14.52 0.94 -10.99
C TYR A 468 -15.05 2.37 -10.99
N PHE A 469 -16.18 2.63 -11.65
CA PHE A 469 -16.81 3.97 -11.57
C PHE A 469 -17.25 4.32 -10.16
N HIS A 470 -17.53 3.33 -9.32
CA HIS A 470 -17.96 3.54 -7.95
C HIS A 470 -17.68 2.32 -7.07
N LYS A 471 -17.21 2.57 -5.84
CA LYS A 471 -16.86 1.54 -4.85
C LYS A 471 -18.01 0.58 -4.51
N SER A 472 -19.26 1.04 -4.62
CA SER A 472 -20.44 0.18 -4.40
C SER A 472 -20.50 -1.06 -5.30
N PHE A 473 -19.96 -1.01 -6.52
CA PHE A 473 -19.91 -2.19 -7.39
C PHE A 473 -18.81 -3.16 -6.93
N ALA A 474 -17.63 -2.66 -6.55
CA ALA A 474 -16.59 -3.46 -5.94
C ALA A 474 -17.12 -4.13 -4.65
N ASP A 475 -17.70 -3.37 -3.73
CA ASP A 475 -18.32 -3.87 -2.49
C ASP A 475 -19.39 -4.93 -2.75
N PHE A 476 -20.17 -4.75 -3.81
CA PHE A 476 -21.17 -5.72 -4.23
C PHE A 476 -20.50 -7.04 -4.68
N THR A 477 -19.50 -6.98 -5.55
CA THR A 477 -18.76 -8.18 -6.02
C THR A 477 -18.01 -8.89 -4.90
N LEU A 478 -17.57 -8.15 -3.88
CA LEU A 478 -16.84 -8.69 -2.72
C LEU A 478 -17.77 -9.35 -1.69
N ASN A 479 -19.06 -9.02 -1.70
CA ASN A 479 -20.03 -9.55 -0.74
C ASN A 479 -20.84 -10.70 -1.36
N PHE A 480 -20.53 -11.94 -0.94
CA PHE A 480 -21.20 -13.14 -1.44
C PHE A 480 -22.73 -13.10 -1.28
N LYS A 481 -23.24 -12.59 -0.15
CA LYS A 481 -24.69 -12.54 0.12
C LYS A 481 -25.42 -11.61 -0.85
N ARG A 482 -24.74 -10.54 -1.30
CA ARG A 482 -25.31 -9.55 -2.23
C ARG A 482 -25.21 -10.00 -3.68
N SER A 483 -24.05 -10.51 -4.10
CA SER A 483 -23.77 -10.76 -5.51
C SER A 483 -23.78 -12.23 -5.95
N GLY A 484 -23.64 -13.16 -5.00
CA GLY A 484 -23.34 -14.57 -5.31
C GLY A 484 -22.03 -14.76 -6.08
N PHE A 485 -21.18 -13.73 -6.16
CA PHE A 485 -20.06 -13.67 -7.09
C PHE A 485 -18.91 -14.61 -6.69
N SER A 486 -18.49 -14.54 -5.43
CA SER A 486 -17.47 -15.39 -4.81
C SER A 486 -17.84 -15.67 -3.35
N ARG A 487 -17.72 -16.92 -2.90
CA ARG A 487 -17.99 -17.31 -1.49
C ARG A 487 -16.91 -16.82 -0.53
N ASN A 488 -15.66 -16.83 -1.00
CA ASN A 488 -14.51 -16.36 -0.28
C ASN A 488 -13.56 -15.72 -1.29
N VAL A 489 -13.64 -14.39 -1.39
CA VAL A 489 -12.85 -13.61 -2.34
C VAL A 489 -11.36 -13.80 -2.10
N MET A 490 -10.93 -13.87 -0.84
CA MET A 490 -9.52 -14.05 -0.49
C MET A 490 -9.00 -15.40 -0.99
N ASP A 491 -9.73 -16.48 -0.73
CA ASP A 491 -9.34 -17.81 -1.23
C ASP A 491 -9.33 -17.86 -2.77
N ASP A 492 -10.31 -17.21 -3.43
CA ASP A 492 -10.38 -17.14 -4.89
C ASP A 492 -9.23 -16.30 -5.48
N PHE A 493 -8.89 -15.20 -4.83
CA PHE A 493 -7.74 -14.36 -5.20
C PHE A 493 -6.43 -15.12 -5.00
N ASP A 494 -6.19 -15.72 -3.85
CA ASP A 494 -4.98 -16.51 -3.58
C ASP A 494 -4.82 -17.66 -4.59
N GLN A 495 -5.93 -18.31 -4.95
CA GLN A 495 -5.93 -19.34 -5.98
C GLN A 495 -5.57 -18.77 -7.36
N LEU A 496 -6.16 -17.64 -7.74
CA LEU A 496 -5.88 -16.97 -9.01
C LEU A 496 -4.42 -16.52 -9.07
N GLN A 497 -3.92 -15.96 -7.97
CA GLN A 497 -2.56 -15.50 -7.79
C GLN A 497 -1.59 -16.65 -8.02
N ALA A 498 -1.76 -17.76 -7.28
CA ALA A 498 -0.89 -18.91 -7.38
C ALA A 498 -0.91 -19.54 -8.78
N ARG A 499 -2.10 -19.73 -9.38
CA ARG A 499 -2.22 -20.27 -10.75
C ARG A 499 -1.48 -19.42 -11.77
N THR A 500 -1.60 -18.10 -11.65
CA THR A 500 -0.93 -17.14 -12.52
C THR A 500 0.59 -17.22 -12.34
N SER A 501 1.06 -17.19 -11.09
CA SER A 501 2.48 -17.27 -10.76
C SER A 501 3.11 -18.57 -11.28
N PHE A 502 2.48 -19.71 -11.03
CA PHE A 502 2.97 -21.00 -11.53
C PHE A 502 2.94 -21.12 -13.05
N ARG A 503 2.02 -20.45 -13.76
CA ARG A 503 2.04 -20.44 -15.23
C ARG A 503 3.31 -19.75 -15.73
N ILE A 504 3.57 -18.55 -15.23
CA ILE A 504 4.71 -17.71 -15.66
C ILE A 504 6.04 -18.40 -15.33
N VAL A 505 6.23 -18.91 -14.10
CA VAL A 505 7.51 -19.51 -13.71
C VAL A 505 7.80 -20.81 -14.48
N LYS A 506 6.77 -21.60 -14.83
CA LYS A 506 6.96 -22.83 -15.61
C LYS A 506 7.42 -22.59 -17.05
N GLU A 507 7.26 -21.38 -17.58
CA GLU A 507 7.76 -21.01 -18.91
C GLU A 507 9.27 -20.72 -18.88
N VAL A 508 9.87 -20.56 -17.69
CA VAL A 508 11.30 -20.32 -17.53
C VAL A 508 12.04 -21.65 -17.26
N PRO A 509 13.05 -22.02 -18.06
CA PRO A 509 13.79 -23.29 -17.90
C PRO A 509 14.45 -23.42 -16.53
N ASP A 510 14.41 -24.62 -15.91
CA ASP A 510 15.06 -24.89 -14.61
C ASP A 510 16.59 -24.76 -14.67
N ASP A 511 17.18 -25.08 -15.81
CA ASP A 511 18.62 -25.21 -16.02
C ASP A 511 19.19 -23.87 -16.55
N MET A 512 19.46 -22.92 -15.66
CA MET A 512 20.04 -21.62 -16.04
C MET A 512 21.53 -21.57 -15.68
N GLU A 513 22.39 -21.50 -16.70
CA GLU A 513 23.80 -21.17 -16.56
C GLU A 513 23.93 -19.66 -16.30
N SER A 514 24.29 -19.29 -15.08
CA SER A 514 24.49 -17.88 -14.69
C SER A 514 25.48 -17.21 -15.63
N THR A 515 25.13 -16.02 -16.14
CA THR A 515 26.05 -15.26 -16.99
C THR A 515 27.30 -14.82 -16.22
N SER A 516 28.42 -14.65 -16.92
CA SER A 516 29.73 -14.30 -16.33
C SER A 516 29.80 -12.91 -15.68
N SER A 517 28.70 -12.13 -15.66
CA SER A 517 28.61 -10.84 -14.96
C SER A 517 28.39 -11.00 -13.46
N GLY A 518 27.94 -12.17 -12.98
CA GLY A 518 27.93 -12.55 -11.56
C GLY A 518 26.88 -11.89 -10.66
N GLU A 519 26.20 -10.82 -11.07
CA GLU A 519 25.26 -10.09 -10.20
C GLU A 519 23.83 -10.66 -10.19
N GLY A 520 23.36 -11.32 -11.26
CA GLY A 520 21.99 -11.84 -11.35
C GLY A 520 20.93 -10.73 -11.43
N ILE A 521 19.64 -11.10 -11.39
CA ILE A 521 18.53 -10.14 -11.50
C ILE A 521 17.98 -9.81 -10.12
N ARG A 522 18.09 -8.54 -9.71
CA ARG A 522 17.53 -8.09 -8.43
C ARG A 522 16.02 -8.37 -8.34
N CYS A 523 15.62 -9.08 -7.30
CA CYS A 523 14.24 -9.43 -6.96
C CYS A 523 13.85 -8.75 -5.65
N SER A 524 13.57 -7.45 -5.73
CA SER A 524 13.18 -6.61 -4.58
C SER A 524 14.18 -6.75 -3.43
N ASP A 525 13.70 -7.08 -2.23
CA ASP A 525 14.51 -7.27 -1.02
C ASP A 525 14.75 -8.76 -0.69
N PHE A 526 14.44 -9.65 -1.65
CA PHE A 526 14.59 -11.11 -1.50
C PHE A 526 15.94 -11.64 -1.98
N GLY A 527 16.66 -10.88 -2.79
CA GLY A 527 17.98 -11.24 -3.32
C GLY A 527 18.06 -11.11 -4.84
N TYR A 528 18.88 -11.94 -5.46
CA TYR A 528 19.14 -11.95 -6.90
C TYR A 528 18.77 -13.30 -7.51
N LEU A 529 17.99 -13.26 -8.59
CA LEU A 529 17.57 -14.42 -9.35
C LEU A 529 18.67 -14.83 -10.33
N ARG A 530 18.75 -16.13 -10.60
CA ARG A 530 19.54 -16.69 -11.70
C ARG A 530 19.11 -16.06 -13.01
N ASP A 531 20.10 -15.66 -13.79
CA ASP A 531 19.92 -15.16 -15.15
C ASP A 531 20.61 -16.08 -16.15
N GLY A 532 20.30 -15.86 -17.42
CA GLY A 532 20.89 -16.57 -18.54
C GLY A 532 20.56 -15.80 -19.83
N PRO A 533 21.35 -15.92 -20.91
CA PRO A 533 21.03 -15.25 -22.16
C PRO A 533 19.65 -15.71 -22.68
N GLY A 534 18.74 -14.77 -22.91
CA GLY A 534 17.40 -15.05 -23.47
C GLY A 534 16.46 -15.83 -22.55
N PHE A 535 16.74 -15.95 -21.25
CA PHE A 535 15.95 -16.83 -20.38
C PHE A 535 14.48 -16.39 -20.22
N CYS A 536 14.22 -15.08 -20.26
CA CYS A 536 12.87 -14.53 -20.28
C CYS A 536 12.23 -14.57 -21.67
N ASP A 537 12.94 -14.94 -22.74
CA ASP A 537 12.37 -14.97 -24.09
C ASP A 537 11.21 -15.96 -24.19
N ASN A 538 11.28 -17.04 -23.41
CA ASN A 538 10.27 -18.08 -23.31
C ASN A 538 9.01 -17.62 -22.57
N VAL A 539 9.08 -16.56 -21.76
CA VAL A 539 7.89 -16.00 -21.10
C VAL A 539 6.97 -15.42 -22.16
N SER A 540 5.80 -16.01 -22.29
CA SER A 540 4.79 -15.66 -23.26
C SER A 540 4.01 -14.42 -22.81
N LEU A 541 3.84 -13.47 -23.73
CA LEU A 541 2.93 -12.35 -23.57
C LEU A 541 1.63 -12.71 -24.29
N SER A 542 0.54 -12.86 -23.54
CA SER A 542 -0.78 -13.14 -24.13
C SER A 542 -1.34 -11.94 -24.90
N TRP A 543 -0.89 -10.73 -24.55
CA TRP A 543 -1.16 -9.48 -25.24
C TRP A 543 0.17 -8.77 -25.55
N PRO A 544 0.86 -9.17 -26.64
CA PRO A 544 2.08 -8.53 -27.07
C PRO A 544 1.83 -7.09 -27.55
N GLY A 545 2.87 -6.28 -27.55
CA GLY A 545 2.91 -4.91 -28.03
C GLY A 545 2.54 -4.83 -29.50
N ASP A 546 1.84 -3.76 -29.83
CA ASP A 546 1.30 -3.56 -31.16
C ASP A 546 1.98 -2.36 -31.82
N GLU A 547 2.63 -2.61 -32.95
CA GLU A 547 3.24 -1.58 -33.78
C GLU A 547 2.22 -0.50 -34.20
N ARG A 548 0.92 -0.84 -34.30
CA ARG A 548 -0.17 0.13 -34.59
C ARG A 548 -0.21 1.28 -33.59
N TYR A 549 0.16 1.04 -32.34
CA TYR A 549 0.15 2.03 -31.25
C TYR A 549 1.54 2.54 -30.89
N GLN A 550 2.57 2.19 -31.67
CA GLN A 550 3.98 2.44 -31.36
C GLN A 550 4.41 1.82 -30.02
N THR A 551 3.73 0.74 -29.61
CA THR A 551 4.03 0.00 -28.40
C THR A 551 4.97 -1.14 -28.77
N THR A 552 6.23 -1.08 -28.36
CA THR A 552 7.17 -2.20 -28.50
C THR A 552 7.29 -2.93 -27.18
N ASP A 553 7.23 -4.26 -27.22
CA ASP A 553 7.62 -5.08 -26.07
C ASP A 553 9.13 -5.01 -25.93
N ASP A 554 9.61 -4.19 -25.00
CA ASP A 554 10.99 -4.27 -24.54
C ASP A 554 11.17 -5.58 -23.76
N GLU A 555 12.34 -6.22 -23.84
CA GLU A 555 12.71 -7.40 -23.04
C GLU A 555 12.41 -7.18 -21.54
N LYS A 556 12.42 -5.91 -21.11
CA LYS A 556 12.06 -5.46 -19.76
C LYS A 556 10.65 -5.88 -19.32
N VAL A 557 9.66 -6.02 -20.20
CA VAL A 557 8.28 -6.38 -19.81
C VAL A 557 8.22 -7.83 -19.32
N LYS A 558 8.81 -8.75 -20.08
CA LYS A 558 8.89 -10.18 -19.71
C LYS A 558 9.71 -10.37 -18.43
N LEU A 559 10.84 -9.66 -18.35
CA LEU A 559 11.71 -9.67 -17.17
C LEU A 559 10.98 -9.16 -15.92
N LYS A 560 10.26 -8.04 -16.03
CA LYS A 560 9.45 -7.51 -14.93
C LYS A 560 8.38 -8.54 -14.52
N LEU A 561 7.74 -9.22 -15.48
CA LEU A 561 6.64 -10.14 -15.20
C LEU A 561 7.14 -11.35 -14.39
N TYR A 562 8.28 -11.89 -14.78
CA TYR A 562 8.95 -12.95 -14.04
C TYR A 562 9.42 -12.49 -12.65
N ARG A 563 10.05 -11.32 -12.56
CA ARG A 563 10.54 -10.75 -11.29
C ARG A 563 9.41 -10.54 -10.29
N ASP A 564 8.32 -9.90 -10.71
CA ASP A 564 7.16 -9.62 -9.85
C ASP A 564 6.50 -10.94 -9.40
N THR A 565 6.48 -11.94 -10.28
CA THR A 565 6.00 -13.28 -9.94
C THR A 565 6.86 -13.96 -8.87
N MET A 566 8.18 -13.89 -8.99
CA MET A 566 9.11 -14.44 -7.99
C MET A 566 8.99 -13.72 -6.65
N SER A 567 8.87 -12.39 -6.68
CA SER A 567 8.62 -11.56 -5.50
C SER A 567 7.34 -11.97 -4.78
N ASP A 568 6.25 -12.18 -5.53
CA ASP A 568 4.98 -12.62 -4.94
C ASP A 568 5.06 -14.02 -4.34
N MET A 569 5.77 -14.95 -5.01
CA MET A 569 6.01 -16.27 -4.46
C MET A 569 6.75 -16.21 -3.13
N CYS A 570 7.76 -15.33 -2.99
CA CYS A 570 8.47 -15.13 -1.73
C CYS A 570 7.54 -14.59 -0.64
N HIS A 571 6.75 -13.54 -0.92
CA HIS A 571 5.81 -12.96 0.04
C HIS A 571 4.75 -13.97 0.52
N GLN A 572 4.28 -14.83 -0.38
CA GLN A 572 3.17 -15.74 -0.11
C GLN A 572 3.61 -17.11 0.41
N PHE A 573 4.91 -17.40 0.41
CA PHE A 573 5.41 -18.68 0.91
C PHE A 573 5.42 -18.70 2.44
N GLY A 574 4.29 -19.12 3.02
CA GLY A 574 4.14 -19.20 4.47
C GLY A 574 3.02 -20.13 4.94
N PRO A 575 2.88 -20.34 6.26
CA PRO A 575 1.93 -21.29 6.84
C PRO A 575 0.48 -20.91 6.60
N SER A 576 0.17 -19.63 6.40
CA SER A 576 -1.16 -19.11 6.06
C SER A 576 -1.57 -19.37 4.61
N SER A 577 -0.61 -19.63 3.71
CA SER A 577 -0.91 -19.78 2.29
C SER A 577 -1.32 -21.20 1.92
N LYS A 578 -2.54 -21.36 1.38
CA LYS A 578 -3.04 -22.67 0.93
C LYS A 578 -2.38 -23.15 -0.36
N PHE A 579 -1.99 -22.24 -1.25
CA PHE A 579 -1.59 -22.58 -2.63
C PHE A 579 -0.08 -22.50 -2.86
N TYR A 580 0.62 -21.58 -2.20
CA TYR A 580 2.08 -21.46 -2.30
C TYR A 580 2.82 -22.43 -1.38
N ARG A 581 2.13 -23.02 -0.39
CA ARG A 581 2.67 -24.09 0.45
C ARG A 581 2.70 -25.45 -0.26
N SER A 582 3.30 -25.48 -1.46
CA SER A 582 3.43 -26.67 -2.29
C SER A 582 4.89 -26.97 -2.60
N MET A 583 5.21 -28.24 -2.88
CA MET A 583 6.56 -28.65 -3.25
C MET A 583 7.06 -27.93 -4.51
N GLY A 584 6.16 -27.57 -5.43
CA GLY A 584 6.54 -26.82 -6.63
C GLY A 584 7.09 -25.43 -6.29
N ALA A 585 6.40 -24.69 -5.42
CA ALA A 585 6.89 -23.38 -4.96
C ALA A 585 8.19 -23.51 -4.15
N PHE A 586 8.26 -24.51 -3.26
CA PHE A 586 9.49 -24.79 -2.50
C PHE A 586 10.68 -25.03 -3.43
N TYR A 587 10.51 -25.87 -4.45
CA TYR A 587 11.55 -26.14 -5.44
C TYR A 587 11.96 -24.87 -6.19
N ILE A 588 10.99 -24.08 -6.68
CA ILE A 588 11.27 -22.81 -7.36
C ILE A 588 12.08 -21.86 -6.47
N LEU A 589 11.65 -21.62 -5.23
CA LEU A 589 12.31 -20.67 -4.34
C LEU A 589 13.73 -21.11 -3.96
N THR A 590 13.97 -22.42 -3.84
CA THR A 590 15.29 -22.97 -3.45
C THR A 590 16.25 -23.15 -4.62
N THR A 591 15.78 -23.01 -5.87
CA THR A 591 16.61 -23.27 -7.07
C THR A 591 16.86 -22.06 -7.96
N ARG A 592 16.04 -21.01 -7.85
CA ARG A 592 16.05 -19.89 -8.81
C ARG A 592 16.87 -18.67 -8.40
N PHE A 593 17.49 -18.68 -7.22
CA PHE A 593 18.30 -17.57 -6.73
C PHE A 593 19.80 -17.85 -6.93
N THR A 594 20.58 -16.78 -7.16
CA THR A 594 22.05 -16.78 -7.10
C THR A 594 22.53 -16.28 -5.74
N SER A 595 21.79 -15.35 -5.13
CA SER A 595 22.00 -14.90 -3.77
C SER A 595 20.67 -14.53 -3.13
N LEU A 596 20.59 -14.73 -1.82
CA LEU A 596 19.42 -14.41 -1.01
C LEU A 596 19.68 -13.08 -0.28
N ALA A 597 18.63 -12.38 0.13
CA ALA A 597 18.73 -11.17 0.97
C ALA A 597 17.79 -11.30 2.18
N THR A 598 17.84 -10.33 3.10
CA THR A 598 17.14 -10.38 4.40
C THR A 598 15.63 -10.57 4.29
N GLY A 599 14.99 -10.13 3.22
CA GLY A 599 13.55 -10.34 3.01
C GLY A 599 13.17 -11.77 2.63
N PHE A 600 14.13 -12.63 2.25
CA PHE A 600 13.84 -14.00 1.79
C PHE A 600 13.15 -14.85 2.89
N PRO A 601 12.18 -15.73 2.54
CA PRO A 601 11.40 -16.50 3.51
C PRO A 601 12.19 -17.69 4.11
N PHE A 602 13.34 -17.40 4.74
CA PHE A 602 14.27 -18.40 5.27
C PHE A 602 13.59 -19.35 6.26
N ASP A 603 12.87 -18.82 7.24
CA ASP A 603 12.22 -19.62 8.28
C ASP A 603 11.15 -20.55 7.70
N GLN A 604 10.37 -20.05 6.73
CA GLN A 604 9.31 -20.82 6.09
C GLN A 604 9.88 -21.95 5.24
N ILE A 605 11.00 -21.71 4.53
CA ILE A 605 11.73 -22.75 3.78
C ILE A 605 12.30 -23.79 4.74
N ARG A 606 12.99 -23.38 5.82
CA ARG A 606 13.54 -24.28 6.85
C ARG A 606 12.48 -25.22 7.41
N ASN A 607 11.38 -24.63 7.89
CA ASN A 607 10.31 -25.38 8.53
C ASN A 607 9.62 -26.31 7.53
N SER A 608 9.36 -25.85 6.31
CA SER A 608 8.75 -26.68 5.26
C SER A 608 9.65 -27.86 4.87
N ALA A 609 10.97 -27.67 4.78
CA ALA A 609 11.92 -28.74 4.45
C ALA A 609 11.91 -29.87 5.49
N PHE A 610 11.86 -29.53 6.78
CA PHE A 610 11.96 -30.51 7.87
C PHE A 610 10.62 -30.99 8.43
N GLU A 611 9.51 -30.39 8.03
CA GLU A 611 8.16 -30.82 8.41
C GLU A 611 7.46 -31.38 7.17
N GLN A 612 6.74 -30.51 6.46
CA GLN A 612 5.82 -30.89 5.39
C GLN A 612 6.48 -31.68 4.26
N PHE A 613 7.69 -31.28 3.86
CA PHE A 613 8.36 -31.82 2.68
C PHE A 613 9.43 -32.86 3.01
N ARG A 614 9.68 -33.14 4.29
CA ARG A 614 10.69 -34.11 4.73
C ARG A 614 10.62 -35.45 4.00
N PRO A 615 9.46 -36.16 3.96
CA PRO A 615 9.42 -37.49 3.34
C PRO A 615 9.89 -37.45 1.89
N ARG A 616 9.40 -36.46 1.13
CA ARG A 616 9.71 -36.32 -0.29
C ARG A 616 11.14 -35.84 -0.54
N LEU A 617 11.69 -34.96 0.30
CA LEU A 617 13.11 -34.56 0.20
C LEU A 617 14.05 -35.72 0.55
N THR A 618 13.67 -36.58 1.51
CA THR A 618 14.39 -37.82 1.79
C THR A 618 14.37 -38.77 0.60
N ASP A 619 13.20 -39.02 0.00
CA ASP A 619 13.05 -39.90 -1.17
C ASP A 619 13.86 -39.39 -2.38
N LEU A 620 13.98 -38.07 -2.53
CA LEU A 620 14.80 -37.43 -3.57
C LEU A 620 16.30 -37.38 -3.24
N GLY A 621 16.72 -37.85 -2.06
CA GLY A 621 18.11 -37.76 -1.60
C GLY A 621 18.59 -36.32 -1.38
N LYS A 622 17.68 -35.37 -1.14
CA LYS A 622 17.97 -33.95 -0.93
C LYS A 622 18.21 -33.59 0.54
N LEU A 623 17.82 -34.46 1.47
CA LEU A 623 18.21 -34.36 2.87
C LEU A 623 19.45 -35.20 3.12
N MET A 624 20.53 -34.56 3.54
CA MET A 624 21.81 -35.18 3.79
C MET A 624 22.02 -35.34 5.30
N GLN A 625 22.73 -36.39 5.69
CA GLN A 625 23.19 -36.56 7.06
C GLN A 625 24.67 -36.20 7.12
N VAL A 626 25.02 -35.18 7.92
CA VAL A 626 26.41 -34.75 8.09
C VAL A 626 26.80 -34.76 9.57
N PRO A 627 28.02 -35.19 9.93
CA PRO A 627 28.50 -35.09 11.31
C PRO A 627 28.57 -33.63 11.79
N LEU A 628 28.26 -33.35 13.05
CA LEU A 628 28.30 -31.98 13.60
C LEU A 628 29.66 -31.30 13.44
N GLN A 629 30.76 -32.04 13.54
CA GLN A 629 32.12 -31.51 13.32
C GLN A 629 32.36 -30.93 11.92
N THR A 630 31.48 -31.23 10.95
CA THR A 630 31.57 -30.69 9.58
C THR A 630 30.91 -29.32 9.44
N LEU A 631 30.07 -28.94 10.41
CA LEU A 631 29.42 -27.64 10.52
C LEU A 631 30.30 -26.70 11.33
N ASP A 632 30.54 -25.50 10.82
CA ASP A 632 31.22 -24.45 11.57
C ASP A 632 30.19 -23.74 12.46
N TYR A 633 30.33 -23.91 13.77
CA TYR A 633 29.51 -23.19 14.75
C TYR A 633 29.57 -21.66 14.55
N ALA A 634 30.71 -21.14 14.07
CA ALA A 634 30.85 -19.71 13.76
C ALA A 634 30.03 -19.28 12.53
N ALA A 635 29.68 -20.19 11.63
CA ALA A 635 28.93 -19.95 10.40
C ALA A 635 27.40 -20.05 10.57
N ILE A 636 26.91 -20.46 11.75
CA ILE A 636 25.48 -20.44 12.08
C ILE A 636 24.97 -18.99 12.08
N CYS A 637 23.89 -18.70 11.35
CA CYS A 637 23.32 -17.36 11.24
C CYS A 637 21.79 -17.36 11.41
N GLY A 638 21.24 -16.18 11.70
CA GLY A 638 19.79 -15.98 11.85
C GLY A 638 19.20 -16.61 13.11
N ARG A 639 17.91 -16.95 13.03
CA ARG A 639 17.12 -17.53 14.13
C ARG A 639 17.43 -19.03 14.30
N ILE A 640 17.68 -19.44 15.53
CA ILE A 640 17.79 -20.83 15.97
C ILE A 640 16.51 -21.19 16.72
N ASP A 641 15.68 -22.02 16.11
CA ASP A 641 14.49 -22.56 16.76
C ASP A 641 14.91 -23.73 17.64
N PHE A 642 14.43 -23.73 18.88
CA PHE A 642 14.62 -24.82 19.82
C PHE A 642 13.26 -25.37 20.28
N ARG A 643 13.08 -26.69 20.12
CA ARG A 643 11.96 -27.43 20.71
C ARG A 643 12.46 -28.46 21.70
N PHE A 644 11.82 -28.49 22.86
CA PHE A 644 12.10 -29.40 23.95
C PHE A 644 10.90 -30.28 24.24
N MET A 645 11.11 -31.58 24.33
CA MET A 645 10.11 -32.53 24.81
C MET A 645 10.63 -33.20 26.08
N SER A 646 9.97 -32.90 27.19
CA SER A 646 10.22 -33.53 28.49
C SER A 646 9.75 -34.99 28.49
N PRO A 647 10.34 -35.85 29.32
CA PRO A 647 9.86 -37.21 29.55
C PRO A 647 8.40 -37.19 30.02
N ILE A 648 7.62 -38.23 29.65
CA ILE A 648 6.23 -38.40 30.11
C ILE A 648 6.21 -38.34 31.65
N GLY A 649 5.67 -37.26 32.23
CA GLY A 649 5.42 -37.13 33.67
C GLY A 649 6.05 -35.94 34.41
N VAL A 650 6.86 -35.08 33.77
CA VAL A 650 7.40 -33.86 34.42
C VAL A 650 6.76 -32.61 33.81
N ASP A 651 5.77 -32.07 34.50
CA ASP A 651 4.88 -30.99 34.01
C ASP A 651 5.05 -29.69 34.82
N THR A 652 6.30 -29.21 34.99
CA THR A 652 6.60 -27.96 35.72
C THR A 652 6.97 -26.83 34.75
N ASP A 653 6.35 -25.66 34.91
CA ASP A 653 6.65 -24.44 34.15
C ASP A 653 7.31 -23.39 35.07
N PRO A 654 8.48 -22.82 34.72
CA PRO A 654 9.37 -23.22 33.62
C PRO A 654 10.09 -24.55 33.91
N TRP A 655 10.45 -25.29 32.85
CA TRP A 655 11.11 -26.60 32.98
C TRP A 655 12.49 -26.51 33.68
N ASN A 656 13.16 -25.36 33.58
CA ASN A 656 14.36 -25.00 34.32
C ASN A 656 14.15 -23.61 34.94
N PRO A 657 14.32 -23.43 36.26
CA PRO A 657 14.16 -22.12 36.93
C PRO A 657 15.06 -21.00 36.39
N SER A 658 16.14 -21.36 35.71
CA SER A 658 17.08 -20.42 35.05
C SER A 658 16.63 -20.00 33.65
N CYS A 659 15.57 -20.62 33.13
CA CYS A 659 15.02 -20.40 31.80
C CYS A 659 13.65 -19.72 31.91
N ASN A 660 13.38 -18.73 31.06
CA ASN A 660 12.10 -18.01 31.04
C ASN A 660 11.23 -18.39 29.82
N HIS A 661 11.22 -19.67 29.47
CA HIS A 661 10.53 -20.17 28.28
C HIS A 661 9.08 -20.54 28.62
N ALA A 662 8.12 -20.03 27.84
CA ALA A 662 6.71 -20.37 27.99
C ALA A 662 6.41 -21.77 27.42
N LYS A 663 5.54 -22.51 28.09
CA LYS A 663 4.99 -23.77 27.59
C LYS A 663 3.94 -23.50 26.51
N ASN A 664 4.07 -24.10 25.33
CA ASN A 664 3.14 -23.89 24.23
C ASN A 664 2.01 -24.94 24.28
N GLU A 665 0.77 -24.51 24.50
CA GLU A 665 -0.40 -25.41 24.63
C GLU A 665 -1.15 -25.67 23.31
N LYS A 666 -0.73 -25.08 22.18
CA LYS A 666 -1.48 -25.15 20.91
C LYS A 666 -0.63 -25.58 19.71
N GLU A 667 -0.52 -26.88 19.49
CA GLU A 667 -0.40 -27.46 18.14
C GLU A 667 -1.37 -28.66 18.06
N ASP A 668 -2.64 -28.36 17.80
CA ASP A 668 -3.64 -29.38 17.42
C ASP A 668 -3.30 -29.87 16.00
N VAL A 669 -2.47 -30.92 15.90
CA VAL A 669 -2.39 -31.74 14.69
C VAL A 669 -3.33 -32.92 14.91
N GLU A 670 -4.44 -32.94 14.16
CA GLU A 670 -5.39 -34.05 14.13
C GLU A 670 -4.64 -35.37 13.86
N GLY A 671 -4.57 -36.25 14.87
CA GLY A 671 -4.21 -37.65 14.70
C GLY A 671 -2.95 -38.16 15.41
N SER A 672 -2.15 -37.32 16.07
CA SER A 672 -1.03 -37.79 16.90
C SER A 672 -1.31 -37.61 18.39
N GLN A 673 -1.41 -38.72 19.13
CA GLN A 673 -1.51 -38.73 20.58
C GLN A 673 -0.36 -37.92 21.22
N GLU A 674 -0.74 -36.94 22.04
CA GLU A 674 0.01 -36.30 23.13
C GLU A 674 1.53 -36.14 22.95
N ARG A 675 1.97 -34.98 22.46
CA ARG A 675 3.33 -34.47 22.74
C ARG A 675 3.25 -33.00 23.16
N ARG A 676 3.20 -32.76 24.47
CA ARG A 676 3.32 -31.42 25.08
C ARG A 676 4.82 -31.05 25.12
N GLY A 677 5.21 -29.86 24.67
CA GLY A 677 6.62 -29.43 24.62
C GLY A 677 6.80 -27.93 24.85
N TRP A 678 8.05 -27.52 25.07
CA TRP A 678 8.43 -26.12 25.18
C TRP A 678 9.11 -25.70 23.87
N THR A 679 8.84 -24.48 23.43
CA THR A 679 9.48 -23.90 22.25
C THR A 679 10.05 -22.54 22.59
N THR A 680 11.26 -22.27 22.14
CA THR A 680 11.88 -20.96 22.22
C THR A 680 12.76 -20.76 21.00
N ASP A 681 13.17 -19.54 20.79
CA ASP A 681 14.10 -19.20 19.74
C ASP A 681 15.21 -18.30 20.27
N PHE A 682 16.33 -18.34 19.56
CA PHE A 682 17.50 -17.49 19.79
C PHE A 682 17.83 -16.81 18.47
N GLU A 683 18.14 -15.52 18.48
CA GLU A 683 18.59 -14.83 17.28
C GLU A 683 20.07 -14.48 17.40
N ARG A 684 20.81 -14.65 16.30
CA ARG A 684 22.20 -14.18 16.20
C ARG A 684 22.26 -12.99 15.24
N SER A 685 22.40 -11.78 15.78
CA SER A 685 22.44 -10.52 15.02
C SER A 685 23.86 -10.11 14.58
N LEU A 686 23.94 -9.44 13.43
CA LEU A 686 25.13 -8.73 12.93
C LEU A 686 25.24 -7.38 13.66
N SER A 687 26.35 -7.10 14.33
CA SER A 687 26.55 -5.77 14.92
C SER A 687 26.67 -4.70 13.83
N ASP A 688 25.86 -3.64 13.94
CA ASP A 688 25.84 -2.42 13.13
C ASP A 688 27.22 -2.04 12.55
N SER A 689 27.40 -2.29 11.26
CA SER A 689 28.31 -1.49 10.43
C SER A 689 27.66 -1.33 9.06
N GLY A 690 27.07 -0.16 8.86
CA GLY A 690 26.40 0.21 7.61
C GLY A 690 27.35 0.15 6.41
N GLY A 691 26.89 -0.52 5.36
CA GLY A 691 27.53 -0.63 4.07
C GLY A 691 27.08 -1.94 3.39
N ASP A 692 26.62 -1.85 2.14
CA ASP A 692 26.29 -3.01 1.30
C ASP A 692 27.41 -4.06 1.37
N ALA A 693 27.15 -5.16 2.05
CA ALA A 693 28.05 -6.31 2.12
C ALA A 693 27.38 -7.49 1.41
N ALA A 694 28.02 -8.00 0.36
CA ALA A 694 27.61 -9.23 -0.29
C ALA A 694 27.63 -10.40 0.70
N HIS A 695 26.72 -11.37 0.57
CA HIS A 695 26.65 -12.55 1.45
C HIS A 695 27.93 -13.41 1.45
N THR A 696 28.85 -13.21 0.50
CA THR A 696 30.18 -13.82 0.49
C THR A 696 31.15 -13.21 1.51
N ASP A 697 30.80 -12.07 2.10
CA ASP A 697 31.57 -11.36 3.14
C ASP A 697 30.82 -11.29 4.48
N ILE A 698 30.02 -12.32 4.84
CA ILE A 698 29.48 -12.43 6.22
C ILE A 698 30.68 -12.50 7.18
N PRO A 699 31.01 -11.42 7.91
CA PRO A 699 32.28 -11.35 8.61
C PRO A 699 32.22 -12.28 9.81
N ARG A 700 33.30 -13.02 10.02
CA ARG A 700 33.63 -13.67 11.29
C ARG A 700 33.41 -12.67 12.43
N PHE A 701 32.30 -12.76 13.17
CA PHE A 701 32.07 -11.90 14.33
C PHE A 701 32.33 -12.64 15.64
N SER A 702 33.05 -11.91 16.49
CA SER A 702 33.49 -12.29 17.81
C SER A 702 32.32 -12.61 18.73
N ILE A 703 32.24 -13.84 19.20
CA ILE A 703 31.86 -14.03 20.60
C ILE A 703 33.02 -13.39 21.37
N LYS A 704 32.76 -12.39 22.22
CA LYS A 704 33.73 -12.02 23.26
C LYS A 704 33.75 -13.16 24.29
N ALA A 705 34.29 -14.31 23.88
CA ALA A 705 34.72 -15.38 24.76
C ALA A 705 36.12 -14.99 25.25
N GLY A 706 36.17 -14.07 26.21
CA GLY A 706 37.37 -13.88 27.02
C GLY A 706 37.59 -15.13 27.86
N LYS A 707 38.84 -15.60 27.96
CA LYS A 707 39.21 -16.84 28.65
C LYS A 707 38.90 -16.89 30.16
N ASP A 708 38.34 -15.84 30.74
CA ASP A 708 38.07 -15.79 32.17
C ASP A 708 36.69 -15.15 32.46
N SER A 709 35.76 -16.01 32.87
CA SER A 709 34.64 -15.72 33.80
C SER A 709 33.50 -14.77 33.35
N HIS A 710 32.29 -15.33 33.45
CA HIS A 710 30.97 -14.69 33.55
C HIS A 710 30.36 -13.97 32.34
N TRP A 711 29.41 -14.67 31.72
CA TRP A 711 28.39 -14.20 30.78
C TRP A 711 27.74 -12.88 31.22
N LYS A 712 27.68 -11.89 30.32
CA LYS A 712 26.83 -10.70 30.48
C LYS A 712 25.96 -10.52 29.24
N ALA A 713 24.65 -10.54 29.47
CA ALA A 713 23.64 -10.14 28.50
C ALA A 713 23.64 -8.61 28.32
N THR A 714 23.55 -8.14 27.08
CA THR A 714 23.27 -6.74 26.75
C THR A 714 21.77 -6.54 26.70
N SER A 715 21.26 -5.65 27.57
CA SER A 715 19.86 -5.27 27.64
C SER A 715 19.46 -4.38 26.46
N GLY A 716 18.67 -4.95 25.54
CA GLY A 716 17.83 -4.25 24.57
C GLY A 716 16.44 -4.88 24.61
N ALA A 717 15.39 -4.07 24.65
CA ALA A 717 14.03 -4.50 24.92
C ALA A 717 13.50 -5.50 23.88
N GLY A 718 13.01 -6.66 24.32
CA GLY A 718 12.16 -7.53 23.49
C GLY A 718 12.33 -9.02 23.70
N ASP A 719 13.56 -9.54 23.56
CA ASP A 719 13.78 -10.99 23.42
C ASP A 719 14.75 -11.54 24.48
N TYR A 720 14.31 -12.60 25.18
CA TYR A 720 15.09 -13.24 26.23
C TYR A 720 16.07 -14.25 25.61
N GLU A 721 17.33 -13.85 25.35
CA GLU A 721 18.40 -14.78 25.01
C GLU A 721 18.72 -15.70 26.24
N CYS A 722 18.22 -16.94 26.25
CA CYS A 722 18.56 -17.89 27.32
C CYS A 722 19.96 -18.48 27.13
N LEU A 723 20.93 -17.87 27.82
CA LEU A 723 22.33 -18.30 27.84
C LEU A 723 22.54 -19.77 28.22
N SER A 724 21.71 -20.33 29.10
CA SER A 724 21.81 -21.72 29.52
C SER A 724 21.50 -22.68 28.36
N CYS A 725 20.45 -22.41 27.59
CA CYS A 725 20.09 -23.23 26.42
C CYS A 725 21.12 -23.09 25.28
N LEU A 726 21.68 -21.89 25.08
CA LEU A 726 22.71 -21.66 24.08
C LEU A 726 24.04 -22.35 24.45
N GLN A 727 24.44 -22.30 25.72
CA GLN A 727 25.58 -23.08 26.23
C GLN A 727 25.39 -24.56 25.99
N ARG A 728 24.17 -25.06 26.24
CA ARG A 728 23.86 -26.47 26.01
C ARG A 728 24.00 -26.85 24.55
N LEU A 729 23.46 -26.04 23.63
CA LEU A 729 23.68 -26.21 22.19
C LEU A 729 25.18 -26.30 21.86
N ALA A 730 25.98 -25.37 22.38
CA ALA A 730 27.43 -25.37 22.15
C ALA A 730 28.11 -26.63 22.71
N CYS A 731 27.75 -27.09 23.92
CA CYS A 731 28.24 -28.35 24.47
C CYS A 731 27.85 -29.53 23.58
N HIS A 732 26.63 -29.60 23.04
CA HIS A 732 26.25 -30.69 22.14
C HIS A 732 27.10 -30.73 20.87
N PHE A 733 27.46 -29.57 20.30
CA PHE A 733 28.38 -29.49 19.17
C PHE A 733 29.79 -29.98 19.52
N ILE A 734 30.30 -29.65 20.71
CA ILE A 734 31.66 -29.99 21.15
C ILE A 734 31.76 -31.46 21.58
N ASP A 735 30.81 -31.91 22.39
CA ASP A 735 30.85 -33.20 23.07
C ASP A 735 30.35 -34.34 22.17
N ASN A 736 29.60 -34.03 21.10
CA ASN A 736 29.04 -35.02 20.18
C ASN A 736 29.40 -34.74 18.72
N PRO A 737 30.70 -34.69 18.36
CA PRO A 737 31.17 -34.29 17.03
C PRO A 737 30.70 -35.22 15.90
N ASP A 738 30.47 -36.49 16.20
CA ASP A 738 30.02 -37.51 15.24
C ASP A 738 28.49 -37.62 15.13
N GLN A 739 27.73 -36.88 15.94
CA GLN A 739 26.26 -36.84 15.85
C GLN A 739 25.86 -36.33 14.46
N LEU A 740 24.85 -36.96 13.86
CA LEU A 740 24.40 -36.58 12.53
C LEU A 740 23.34 -35.46 12.62
N ALA A 741 23.58 -34.39 11.88
CA ALA A 741 22.58 -33.37 11.56
C ALA A 741 21.97 -33.66 10.19
N THR A 742 20.66 -33.41 10.06
CA THR A 742 19.97 -33.43 8.78
C THR A 742 20.10 -32.07 8.13
N VAL A 743 20.67 -32.02 6.92
CA VAL A 743 20.95 -30.78 6.19
C VAL A 743 20.23 -30.80 4.85
N PHE A 744 19.55 -29.69 4.55
CA PHE A 744 19.07 -29.36 3.22
C PHE A 744 19.90 -28.19 2.70
N VAL A 745 20.40 -28.30 1.46
CA VAL A 745 21.21 -27.27 0.82
C VAL A 745 20.46 -26.77 -0.39
N ASP A 746 20.29 -25.45 -0.47
CA ASP A 746 19.68 -24.82 -1.63
C ASP A 746 20.70 -24.49 -2.72
N SER A 747 20.22 -23.92 -3.83
CA SER A 747 21.07 -23.57 -4.97
C SER A 747 22.03 -22.40 -4.74
N THR A 748 21.92 -21.70 -3.61
CA THR A 748 22.84 -20.63 -3.17
C THR A 748 23.86 -21.15 -2.16
N GLU A 749 23.89 -22.47 -1.93
CA GLU A 749 24.71 -23.16 -0.92
C GLU A 749 24.33 -22.79 0.53
N MET A 750 23.18 -22.15 0.73
CA MET A 750 22.65 -21.91 2.06
C MET A 750 22.16 -23.23 2.66
N CYS A 751 22.63 -23.51 3.87
CA CYS A 751 22.34 -24.76 4.56
C CYS A 751 21.26 -24.55 5.63
N TYR A 752 20.18 -25.30 5.48
CA TYR A 752 19.13 -25.42 6.49
C TYR A 752 19.44 -26.67 7.28
N VAL A 753 19.48 -26.57 8.61
CA VAL A 753 19.93 -27.66 9.47
C VAL A 753 18.85 -28.00 10.49
N GLU A 754 18.56 -29.29 10.66
CA GLU A 754 17.87 -29.83 11.83
C GLU A 754 18.75 -30.88 12.51
N LEU A 755 18.90 -30.77 13.81
CA LEU A 755 19.52 -31.82 14.62
C LEU A 755 18.68 -32.06 15.87
N SER A 756 18.67 -33.30 16.33
CA SER A 756 18.02 -33.67 17.58
C SER A 756 18.96 -34.52 18.42
N PHE A 757 18.82 -34.42 19.74
CA PHE A 757 19.58 -35.19 20.70
C PHE A 757 18.67 -35.54 21.88
N VAL A 758 18.99 -36.67 22.48
CA VAL A 758 18.48 -37.03 23.79
C VAL A 758 19.44 -36.43 24.80
N ASP A 759 18.91 -35.72 25.79
CA ASP A 759 19.68 -35.03 26.81
C ASP A 759 20.62 -36.02 27.51
N PRO A 760 21.94 -35.80 27.50
CA PRO A 760 22.88 -36.74 28.11
C PRO A 760 22.78 -36.76 29.64
N ASP A 761 22.23 -35.72 30.27
CA ASP A 761 22.13 -35.61 31.72
C ASP A 761 20.96 -36.43 32.28
N ASP A 762 19.85 -36.54 31.54
CA ASP A 762 18.66 -37.28 31.97
C ASP A 762 18.34 -38.53 31.12
N GLY A 763 18.92 -38.66 29.93
CA GLY A 763 18.78 -39.80 29.03
C GLY A 763 17.39 -39.98 28.42
N VAL A 764 16.48 -39.01 28.57
CA VAL A 764 15.08 -39.17 28.14
C VAL A 764 14.53 -37.93 27.43
N SER A 765 14.95 -36.73 27.80
CA SER A 765 14.46 -35.50 27.18
C SER A 765 14.94 -35.37 25.74
N GLU A 766 14.03 -35.14 24.78
CA GLU A 766 14.39 -34.88 23.38
C GLU A 766 14.46 -33.39 23.12
N TRP A 767 15.59 -32.95 22.60
CA TRP A 767 15.83 -31.59 22.19
C TRP A 767 16.04 -31.55 20.68
N ARG A 768 15.39 -30.60 20.01
CA ARG A 768 15.46 -30.41 18.57
C ARG A 768 15.82 -28.97 18.27
N TYR A 769 16.87 -28.78 17.49
CA TYR A 769 17.29 -27.47 16.99
C TYR A 769 17.09 -27.37 15.49
N ARG A 770 16.68 -26.18 15.03
CA ARG A 770 16.70 -25.82 13.62
C ARG A 770 17.35 -24.46 13.43
N PHE A 771 18.28 -24.35 12.49
CA PHE A 771 19.00 -23.10 12.24
C PHE A 771 19.52 -23.04 10.79
N PHE A 772 20.11 -21.90 10.44
CA PHE A 772 20.76 -21.69 9.17
C PHE A 772 22.28 -21.71 9.33
N HIS A 773 22.99 -22.22 8.33
CA HIS A 773 24.43 -22.26 8.27
C HIS A 773 24.89 -21.66 6.93
N SER A 774 25.72 -20.61 7.02
CA SER A 774 26.25 -19.92 5.85
C SER A 774 27.31 -20.77 5.15
N GLY A 775 27.03 -21.16 3.90
CA GLY A 775 27.89 -22.00 3.07
C GLY A 775 27.79 -23.51 3.36
N PRO A 776 28.36 -24.35 2.47
CA PRO A 776 28.25 -25.79 2.55
C PRO A 776 29.11 -26.37 3.69
N PRO A 777 28.67 -27.45 4.36
CA PRO A 777 29.52 -28.25 5.24
C PRO A 777 30.85 -28.61 4.61
N SER A 778 31.91 -28.61 5.42
CA SER A 778 33.29 -28.89 4.95
C SER A 778 33.46 -30.25 4.26
N CYS A 779 32.60 -31.23 4.56
CA CYS A 779 32.59 -32.53 3.90
C CYS A 779 32.08 -32.49 2.44
N PHE A 780 31.42 -31.41 2.01
CA PHE A 780 31.04 -31.20 0.60
C PHE A 780 32.16 -30.62 -0.26
N LEU A 781 33.27 -30.19 0.35
CA LEU A 781 34.46 -29.69 -0.36
C LEU A 781 35.44 -30.81 -0.75
N VAL A 782 35.09 -32.08 -0.48
CA VAL A 782 35.89 -33.24 -0.85
C VAL A 782 35.30 -33.81 -2.14
N ASP A 783 35.97 -33.50 -3.26
CA ASP A 783 35.63 -33.77 -4.67
C ASP A 783 34.89 -32.62 -5.39
N ALA A 784 35.64 -31.54 -5.66
CA ALA A 784 35.41 -30.62 -6.78
C ALA A 784 36.55 -30.75 -7.79
#